data_AF-A0A8C4ZVX3-F1
#
_entry.id   AF-A0A8C4ZVX3-F1
#
_cell.length_a   1.000
_cell.length_b   1.000
_cell.length_c   1.000
_cell.angle_alpha   90.00
_cell.angle_beta   90.00
_cell.angle_gamma   90.00
#
_symmetry.space_group_name_H-M   'P 1'
#
loop_
_entity.id
_entity.type
_entity.pdbx_description
1 polymer ?
#
loop_
_entity_poly.entity_id
_entity_poly.type
_entity_poly.pdbx_seq_one_letter_code
_entity_poly.pdbx_strand_id
1 'polypeptide(L)'
;MPPPSDIVKVAIEWPGANAQLIEIDQKKPLSSIVREVCDGWSLSGAEQFALRYADGPQLYITEQSRCDIKNGTILRLAISPARAARQLLERIQSHGIDARLEALKELAKLSADPTFAAEFITMEGIGTLARLVESGTHFGEMLAFTLTAFLELMDHGIVSWDLLSLSFIKQIAGYVNQPMVDVSILQRSLAILESMVLNSHSLYHRVAQEITVGQLIGHLQVGNRPIKAEMAHQLYVLQVLTFNLLEERMMTKMDPNDQVNKLISILICNHVNPATDFTQTPPGMLALDNMLYLAKLHQDTYIRIVLENSSREDKHECPFGRCAIELTRMLCEILQVGELPNEGCNDYHPMFFTHDRAWEEFFCVCIQLLNKTWKEMRATAEDFNKVMQVVREQITRALAMKPASLDQLKSKLRSLSYSEILRLRQTERMSQDDFQSPPIIELRERIQPEILELIKQQRLNRLCEGSCFRKLGNRRRQEKFWFCRLSLNHKVLHYGDLDESPQGEVPFELLSDKIHVSDVKSVVTGKDCPHMKEKSALKQNKEVLELAFSVFYDPDETLNFVAPNKYEYCIWTDGLCALLGREMSSDLTRSDLDTLINMEMKLRLLDLENITIPEAPPPVPKEPSSYNFTYNYTTSQDYFV
;
A
#
# COMPACT_ATOMS: atom_id res chain seq x y z
N MET A 1 3.06 -5.21 46.42
CA MET A 1 2.03 -4.31 45.82
C MET A 1 2.50 -3.99 44.42
N PRO A 2 1.65 -4.08 43.38
CA PRO A 2 1.96 -3.45 42.11
C PRO A 2 2.19 -1.94 42.39
N PRO A 3 3.16 -1.29 41.71
CA PRO A 3 3.32 0.14 41.83
C PRO A 3 1.98 0.82 41.49
N PRO A 4 1.63 1.94 42.13
CA PRO A 4 0.52 2.77 41.68
C PRO A 4 0.68 3.02 40.17
N SER A 5 -0.42 2.98 39.40
CA SER A 5 -0.42 3.23 37.95
C SER A 5 0.30 4.52 37.56
N ASP A 6 0.38 5.47 38.49
CA ASP A 6 0.91 6.81 38.29
C ASP A 6 2.41 6.92 38.60
N ILE A 7 3.10 5.84 38.96
CA ILE A 7 4.55 5.87 39.25
C ILE A 7 5.32 5.07 38.19
N VAL A 8 6.27 5.73 37.54
CA VAL A 8 7.12 5.14 36.51
C VAL A 8 8.59 5.17 36.93
N LYS A 9 9.26 4.01 36.92
CA LYS A 9 10.67 3.88 37.27
C LYS A 9 11.54 4.08 36.04
N VAL A 10 12.42 5.06 36.07
CA VAL A 10 13.32 5.38 34.95
C VAL A 10 14.76 5.53 35.42
N ALA A 11 15.70 5.37 34.49
CA ALA A 11 17.08 5.77 34.66
C ALA A 11 17.30 7.09 33.92
N ILE A 12 17.88 8.11 34.57
CA ILE A 12 18.19 9.39 33.94
C ILE A 12 19.70 9.58 33.88
N GLU A 13 20.22 9.81 32.68
CA GLU A 13 21.64 9.99 32.40
C GLU A 13 22.03 11.48 32.28
N TRP A 14 23.26 11.79 32.66
CA TRP A 14 23.92 13.07 32.42
C TRP A 14 25.40 12.84 32.07
N PRO A 15 25.96 13.55 31.05
CA PRO A 15 27.34 13.35 30.64
C PRO A 15 28.34 13.49 31.80
N GLY A 16 29.15 12.45 32.02
CA GLY A 16 30.18 12.44 33.06
C GLY A 16 29.68 12.19 34.49
N ALA A 17 28.39 11.85 34.67
CA ALA A 17 27.82 11.47 35.97
C ALA A 17 27.19 10.07 35.92
N ASN A 18 27.08 9.43 37.08
CA ASN A 18 26.33 8.19 37.21
C ASN A 18 24.82 8.46 37.02
N ALA A 19 24.13 7.54 36.34
CA ALA A 19 22.70 7.64 36.13
C ALA A 19 21.93 7.65 37.47
N GLN A 20 20.91 8.49 37.56
CA GLN A 20 19.99 8.51 38.70
C GLN A 20 18.79 7.60 38.41
N LEU A 21 18.46 6.72 39.35
CA LEU A 21 17.25 5.89 39.29
C LEU A 21 16.13 6.62 40.03
N ILE A 22 15.09 7.03 39.30
CA ILE A 22 14.01 7.88 39.83
C ILE A 22 12.68 7.20 39.61
N GLU A 23 11.83 7.25 40.64
CA GLU A 23 10.42 6.90 40.55
C GLU A 23 9.62 8.17 40.23
N ILE A 24 9.36 8.39 38.94
CA ILE A 24 8.60 9.53 38.45
C ILE A 24 7.13 9.36 38.85
N ASP A 25 6.66 10.25 39.73
CA ASP A 25 5.24 10.44 40.00
C ASP A 25 4.61 11.25 38.86
N GLN A 26 3.74 10.60 38.08
CA GLN A 26 3.05 11.17 36.93
C GLN A 26 2.10 12.31 37.31
N LYS A 27 1.75 12.47 38.59
CA LYS A 27 0.96 13.60 39.10
C LYS A 27 1.80 14.84 39.40
N LYS A 28 3.11 14.70 39.59
CA LYS A 28 4.00 15.84 39.82
C LYS A 28 4.33 16.52 38.49
N PRO A 29 4.34 17.86 38.40
CA PRO A 29 4.77 18.56 37.19
C PRO A 29 6.19 18.15 36.77
N LEU A 30 6.45 18.04 35.46
CA LEU A 30 7.78 17.72 34.92
C LEU A 30 8.84 18.69 35.42
N SER A 31 8.50 19.97 35.56
CA SER A 31 9.41 20.98 36.10
C SER A 31 9.89 20.68 37.52
N SER A 32 9.07 20.00 38.34
CA SER A 32 9.47 19.58 39.68
C SER A 32 10.36 18.35 39.64
N ILE A 33 10.08 17.41 38.73
CA ILE A 33 10.92 16.23 38.49
C ILE A 33 12.30 16.64 37.98
N VAL A 34 12.36 17.55 37.00
CA VAL A 34 13.64 18.09 36.48
C VAL A 34 14.43 18.78 37.59
N ARG A 35 13.77 19.53 38.47
CA ARG A 35 14.44 20.17 39.62
C ARG A 35 15.07 19.12 40.55
N GLU A 36 14.33 18.07 40.89
CA GLU A 36 14.83 16.97 41.72
C GLU A 36 16.06 16.29 41.09
N VAL A 37 16.02 16.03 39.78
CA VAL A 37 17.15 15.47 39.01
C VAL A 37 18.37 16.38 39.07
N CYS A 38 18.17 17.68 38.80
CA CYS A 38 19.22 18.68 38.82
C CYS A 38 19.85 18.79 40.22
N ASP A 39 19.04 18.81 41.28
CA ASP A 39 19.50 18.84 42.66
C ASP A 39 20.37 17.61 42.98
N GLY A 40 19.97 16.42 42.49
CA GLY A 40 20.74 15.18 42.64
C GLY A 40 22.14 15.21 42.01
N TRP A 41 22.37 16.03 40.98
CA TRP A 41 23.69 16.26 40.37
C TRP A 41 24.29 17.63 40.72
N SER A 42 23.70 18.37 41.66
CA SER A 42 24.13 19.73 42.04
C SER A 42 24.20 20.72 40.86
N LEU A 43 23.29 20.58 39.89
CA LEU A 43 23.16 21.47 38.74
C LEU A 43 22.27 22.67 39.09
N SER A 44 22.80 23.89 38.95
CA SER A 44 22.02 25.12 39.14
C SER A 44 21.19 25.46 37.90
N GLY A 45 20.01 26.05 38.09
CA GLY A 45 19.16 26.54 37.01
C GLY A 45 18.35 25.42 36.33
N ALA A 46 17.55 24.70 37.10
CA ALA A 46 16.73 23.58 36.62
C ALA A 46 15.82 23.94 35.44
N GLU A 47 15.39 25.21 35.33
CA GLU A 47 14.61 25.75 34.22
C GLU A 47 15.35 25.72 32.87
N GLN A 48 16.68 25.58 32.89
CA GLN A 48 17.51 25.51 31.69
C GLN A 48 17.67 24.09 31.15
N PHE A 49 17.02 23.11 31.77
CA PHE A 49 17.10 21.70 31.41
C PHE A 49 15.71 21.12 31.10
N ALA A 50 15.71 20.01 30.37
CA ALA A 50 14.54 19.22 30.04
C ALA A 50 14.93 17.73 29.94
N LEU A 51 13.93 16.85 29.98
CA LEU A 51 14.12 15.42 29.78
C LEU A 51 13.93 15.07 28.30
N ARG A 52 14.76 14.14 27.82
CA ARG A 52 14.66 13.53 26.48
C ARG A 52 14.80 12.03 26.60
N TYR A 53 14.28 11.30 25.62
CA TYR A 53 14.64 9.89 25.47
C TYR A 53 16.15 9.76 25.18
N ALA A 54 16.82 8.78 25.80
CA ALA A 54 18.24 8.49 25.53
C ALA A 54 18.42 7.75 24.20
N ASP A 55 17.42 6.93 23.83
CA ASP A 55 17.43 6.05 22.67
C ASP A 55 16.44 6.53 21.57
N GLY A 56 16.54 5.91 20.39
CA GLY A 56 15.68 6.21 19.23
C GLY A 56 15.81 7.66 18.74
N PRO A 57 14.71 8.35 18.39
CA PRO A 57 14.74 9.72 17.89
C PRO A 57 15.10 10.76 18.95
N GLN A 58 15.32 10.36 20.21
CA GLN A 58 15.75 11.22 21.32
C GLN A 58 14.84 12.45 21.52
N LEU A 59 13.52 12.26 21.42
CA LEU A 59 12.55 13.36 21.51
C LEU A 59 12.50 13.97 22.91
N TYR A 60 12.19 15.26 22.99
CA TYR A 60 11.87 15.96 24.22
C TYR A 60 10.55 15.47 24.81
N ILE A 61 10.56 15.34 26.14
CA ILE A 61 9.39 14.96 26.92
C ILE A 61 8.66 16.24 27.34
N THR A 62 7.38 16.31 27.01
CA THR A 62 6.48 17.40 27.36
C THR A 62 5.43 16.91 28.35
N GLU A 63 4.67 17.84 28.93
CA GLU A 63 3.53 17.46 29.79
C GLU A 63 2.47 16.66 29.01
N GLN A 64 2.42 16.75 27.68
CA GLN A 64 1.54 15.92 26.85
C GLN A 64 2.12 14.52 26.56
N SER A 65 3.43 14.39 26.34
CA SER A 65 4.06 13.11 25.97
C SER A 65 4.59 12.29 27.16
N ARG A 66 4.57 12.84 28.38
CA ARG A 66 5.05 12.15 29.59
C ARG A 66 4.30 10.86 29.93
N CYS A 67 3.06 10.72 29.44
CA CYS A 67 2.27 9.50 29.60
C CYS A 67 2.87 8.30 28.84
N ASP A 68 3.67 8.56 27.80
CA ASP A 68 4.26 7.52 26.95
C ASP A 68 5.50 6.87 27.60
N ILE A 69 6.00 7.45 28.70
CA ILE A 69 7.17 6.97 29.44
C ILE A 69 6.83 5.67 30.16
N LYS A 70 7.66 4.64 29.96
CA LYS A 70 7.46 3.32 30.56
C LYS A 70 8.50 3.00 31.62
N ASN A 71 8.16 2.00 32.43
CA ASN A 71 9.10 1.46 33.40
C ASN A 71 10.32 0.88 32.68
N GLY A 72 11.51 1.28 33.14
CA GLY A 72 12.79 0.89 32.55
C GLY A 72 13.26 1.77 31.39
N THR A 73 12.49 2.79 30.98
CA THR A 73 12.95 3.76 29.98
C THR A 73 14.20 4.50 30.49
N ILE A 74 15.19 4.63 29.61
CA ILE A 74 16.38 5.45 29.84
C ILE A 74 16.14 6.84 29.26
N LEU A 75 16.21 7.84 30.14
CA LEU A 75 16.09 9.24 29.81
C LEU A 75 17.44 9.93 29.92
N ARG A 76 17.56 11.08 29.30
CA ARG A 76 18.71 11.96 29.40
C ARG A 76 18.26 13.34 29.82
N LEU A 77 18.98 13.91 30.78
CA LEU A 77 18.86 15.33 31.07
C LEU A 77 19.62 16.10 29.99
N ALA A 78 18.93 17.00 29.30
CA ALA A 78 19.47 17.84 28.23
C ALA A 78 19.16 19.30 28.50
N ILE A 79 19.81 20.22 27.79
CA ILE A 79 19.41 21.63 27.81
C ILE A 79 17.96 21.77 27.30
N SER A 80 17.22 22.74 27.84
CA SER A 80 15.82 22.94 27.47
C SER A 80 15.67 23.31 25.99
N PRO A 81 14.54 22.95 25.33
CA PRO A 81 14.32 23.23 23.90
C PRO A 81 14.52 24.70 23.54
N ALA A 82 14.01 25.62 24.36
CA ALA A 82 14.17 27.06 24.18
C ALA A 82 15.65 27.51 24.27
N ARG A 83 16.42 26.95 25.21
CA ARG A 83 17.85 27.23 25.34
C ARG A 83 18.63 26.66 24.16
N ALA A 84 18.33 25.43 23.74
CA ALA A 84 18.95 24.80 22.57
C ALA A 84 18.69 25.62 21.31
N ALA A 85 17.44 26.04 21.07
CA ALA A 85 17.06 26.86 19.93
C ALA A 85 17.82 28.18 19.89
N ARG A 86 17.91 28.88 21.04
CA ARG A 86 18.66 30.15 21.15
C ARG A 86 20.16 29.97 20.88
N GLN A 87 20.79 28.99 21.51
CA GLN A 87 22.21 28.71 21.31
C GLN A 87 22.53 28.33 19.86
N LEU A 88 21.67 27.53 19.22
CA LEU A 88 21.83 27.16 17.81
C LEU A 88 21.66 28.37 16.90
N LEU A 89 20.66 29.23 17.14
CA LEU A 89 20.45 30.43 16.34
C LEU A 89 21.66 31.38 16.39
N GLU A 90 22.23 31.59 17.59
CA GLU A 90 23.46 32.37 17.78
C GLU A 90 24.66 31.75 17.04
N ARG A 91 24.85 30.42 17.17
CA ARG A 91 25.98 29.72 16.53
C ARG A 91 25.87 29.68 15.01
N ILE A 92 24.67 29.56 14.46
CA ILE A 92 24.40 29.55 13.00
C ILE A 92 24.70 30.92 12.39
N GLN A 93 24.54 32.00 13.15
CA GLN A 93 24.87 33.36 12.72
C GLN A 93 26.32 33.75 13.02
N SER A 94 27.12 32.87 13.62
CA SER A 94 28.51 33.15 13.96
C SER A 94 29.41 33.29 12.72
N HIS A 95 30.52 34.01 12.84
CA HIS A 95 31.48 34.16 11.73
C HIS A 95 32.31 32.88 11.45
N GLY A 96 32.44 31.97 12.42
CA GLY A 96 33.21 30.73 12.27
C GLY A 96 32.51 29.71 11.39
N ILE A 97 33.18 29.18 10.36
CA ILE A 97 32.60 28.20 9.43
C ILE A 97 32.37 26.86 10.15
N ASP A 98 33.35 26.37 10.91
CA ASP A 98 33.24 25.08 11.63
C ASP A 98 32.14 25.11 12.70
N ALA A 99 32.06 26.22 13.44
CA ALA A 99 31.03 26.42 14.45
C ALA A 99 29.61 26.43 13.84
N ARG A 100 29.45 27.04 12.66
CA ARG A 100 28.20 27.04 11.89
C ARG A 100 27.86 25.65 11.36
N LEU A 101 28.84 24.93 10.81
CA LEU A 101 28.63 23.59 10.27
C LEU A 101 28.13 22.63 11.35
N GLU A 102 28.79 22.58 12.51
CA GLU A 102 28.36 21.74 13.63
C GLU A 102 27.00 22.16 14.18
N ALA A 103 26.71 23.47 14.24
CA ALA A 103 25.40 23.95 14.67
C ALA A 103 24.28 23.57 13.68
N LEU A 104 24.53 23.64 12.37
CA LEU A 104 23.55 23.23 11.35
C LEU A 104 23.33 21.72 11.34
N LYS A 105 24.38 20.93 11.56
CA LYS A 105 24.28 19.48 11.71
C LYS A 105 23.44 19.09 12.93
N GLU A 106 23.68 19.75 14.06
CA GLU A 106 22.88 19.57 15.28
C GLU A 106 21.42 20.03 15.07
N LEU A 107 21.22 21.17 14.41
CA LEU A 107 19.89 21.68 14.07
C LEU A 107 19.12 20.71 13.18
N ALA A 108 19.75 20.15 12.15
CA ALA A 108 19.12 19.17 11.26
C ALA A 108 18.72 17.88 11.99
N LYS A 109 19.30 17.56 13.15
CA LYS A 109 18.85 16.44 13.98
C LYS A 109 17.68 16.83 14.88
N LEU A 110 17.74 18.03 15.47
CA LEU A 110 16.71 18.50 16.41
C LEU A 110 15.44 18.99 15.72
N SER A 111 15.52 19.36 14.44
CA SER A 111 14.40 19.90 13.66
C SER A 111 13.27 18.89 13.47
N ALA A 112 13.55 17.59 13.53
CA ALA A 112 12.55 16.52 13.51
C ALA A 112 11.69 16.44 14.79
N ASP A 113 12.13 17.06 15.90
CA ASP A 113 11.41 17.08 17.17
C ASP A 113 10.39 18.24 17.17
N PRO A 114 9.08 17.96 17.31
CA PRO A 114 8.05 18.99 17.28
C PRO A 114 8.18 20.02 18.40
N THR A 115 8.70 19.63 19.56
CA THR A 115 8.87 20.52 20.71
C THR A 115 9.98 21.53 20.44
N PHE A 116 11.11 21.05 19.92
CA PHE A 116 12.21 21.93 19.51
C PHE A 116 11.81 22.80 18.33
N ALA A 117 11.14 22.23 17.32
CA ALA A 117 10.68 22.95 16.14
C ALA A 117 9.79 24.14 16.52
N ALA A 118 8.84 23.96 17.44
CA ALA A 118 7.96 25.03 17.90
C ALA A 118 8.73 26.21 18.54
N GLU A 119 9.72 25.92 19.40
CA GLU A 119 10.56 26.95 20.01
C GLU A 119 11.43 27.68 18.98
N PHE A 120 12.07 26.92 18.07
CA PHE A 120 12.93 27.48 17.04
C PHE A 120 12.15 28.36 16.04
N ILE A 121 10.93 27.96 15.69
CA ILE A 121 10.02 28.74 14.84
C ILE A 121 9.59 30.03 15.54
N THR A 122 9.26 29.96 16.84
CA THR A 122 8.89 31.13 17.64
C THR A 122 10.00 32.19 17.69
N MET A 123 11.26 31.76 17.57
CA MET A 123 12.44 32.65 17.50
C MET A 123 12.81 33.09 16.07
N GLU A 124 11.88 33.03 15.11
CA GLU A 124 12.09 33.36 13.69
C GLU A 124 13.22 32.53 13.01
N GLY A 125 13.43 31.30 13.48
CA GLY A 125 14.47 30.41 12.98
C GLY A 125 14.32 30.06 11.50
N ILE A 126 13.08 29.82 11.03
CA ILE A 126 12.80 29.55 9.61
C ILE A 126 13.21 30.74 8.72
N GLY A 127 12.93 31.98 9.13
CA GLY A 127 13.34 33.17 8.38
C GLY A 127 14.86 33.32 8.32
N THR A 128 15.58 32.87 9.35
CA THR A 128 17.04 32.82 9.33
C THR A 128 17.55 31.77 8.34
N LEU A 129 17.01 30.55 8.36
CA LEU A 129 17.40 29.51 7.39
C LEU A 129 17.07 29.91 5.94
N ALA A 130 15.90 30.50 5.71
CA ALA A 130 15.52 31.01 4.39
C ALA A 130 16.53 32.03 3.87
N ARG A 131 16.94 33.00 4.70
CA ARG A 131 17.97 33.99 4.33
C ARG A 131 19.34 33.36 4.05
N LEU A 132 19.72 32.32 4.78
CA LEU A 132 20.97 31.58 4.53
C LEU A 132 20.96 30.82 3.21
N VAL A 133 19.80 30.30 2.81
CA VAL A 133 19.62 29.69 1.49
C VAL A 133 19.67 30.77 0.41
N GLU A 134 18.91 31.86 0.57
CA GLU A 134 18.83 32.97 -0.39
C GLU A 134 20.16 33.69 -0.60
N SER A 135 21.01 33.81 0.43
CA SER A 135 22.31 34.47 0.30
C SER A 135 23.26 33.72 -0.64
N GLY A 136 23.01 32.43 -0.90
CA GLY A 136 23.84 31.60 -1.76
C GLY A 136 25.27 31.41 -1.25
N THR A 137 25.54 31.69 0.04
CA THR A 137 26.88 31.65 0.62
C THR A 137 27.30 30.28 1.13
N HIS A 138 26.37 29.33 1.24
CA HIS A 138 26.61 27.98 1.75
C HIS A 138 26.63 26.96 0.61
N PHE A 139 27.56 26.00 0.69
CA PHE A 139 27.75 24.93 -0.30
C PHE A 139 28.05 23.60 0.40
N GLY A 140 27.88 22.47 -0.31
CA GLY A 140 28.19 21.14 0.22
C GLY A 140 27.35 20.77 1.45
N GLU A 141 27.99 20.14 2.44
CA GLU A 141 27.32 19.62 3.66
C GLU A 141 26.56 20.70 4.44
N MET A 142 27.10 21.93 4.50
CA MET A 142 26.46 23.03 5.21
C MET A 142 25.09 23.37 4.61
N LEU A 143 24.99 23.38 3.28
CA LEU A 143 23.73 23.60 2.58
C LEU A 143 22.80 22.40 2.76
N ALA A 144 23.32 21.17 2.68
CA ALA A 144 22.52 19.96 2.89
C ALA A 144 21.86 19.91 4.27
N PHE A 145 22.59 20.24 5.35
CA PHE A 145 22.03 20.33 6.70
C PHE A 145 21.03 21.49 6.83
N THR A 146 21.30 22.63 6.20
CA THR A 146 20.37 23.78 6.18
C THR A 146 19.03 23.39 5.54
N LEU A 147 19.07 22.75 4.37
CA LEU A 147 17.87 22.30 3.65
C LEU A 147 17.13 21.19 4.40
N THR A 148 17.86 20.28 5.05
CA THR A 148 17.26 19.22 5.88
C THR A 148 16.51 19.82 7.07
N ALA A 149 17.17 20.69 7.84
CA ALA A 149 16.53 21.39 8.96
C ALA A 149 15.31 22.20 8.51
N PHE A 150 15.44 22.95 7.40
CA PHE A 150 14.34 23.72 6.85
C PHE A 150 13.14 22.84 6.49
N LEU A 151 13.37 21.73 5.77
CA LEU A 151 12.31 20.81 5.37
C LEU A 151 11.61 20.20 6.58
N GLU A 152 12.38 19.68 7.55
CA GLU A 152 11.83 19.09 8.77
C GLU A 152 10.97 20.09 9.55
N LEU A 153 11.46 21.32 9.74
CA LEU A 153 10.71 22.40 10.42
C LEU A 153 9.39 22.71 9.71
N MET A 154 9.39 22.77 8.37
CA MET A 154 8.19 23.04 7.58
C MET A 154 7.21 21.85 7.59
N ASP A 155 7.71 20.62 7.60
CA ASP A 155 6.89 19.40 7.67
C ASP A 155 6.16 19.24 9.01
N HIS A 156 6.50 20.05 10.02
CA HIS A 156 5.68 20.14 11.22
C HIS A 156 4.30 20.76 10.98
N GLY A 157 4.12 21.53 9.89
CA GLY A 157 2.86 22.18 9.54
C GLY A 157 2.51 23.38 10.44
N ILE A 158 3.48 23.87 11.22
CA ILE A 158 3.31 25.03 12.12
C ILE A 158 3.28 26.34 11.30
N VAL A 159 4.05 26.40 10.21
CA VAL A 159 4.20 27.57 9.34
C VAL A 159 3.67 27.26 7.95
N SER A 160 2.93 28.19 7.36
CA SER A 160 2.43 28.04 5.99
C SER A 160 3.57 28.17 4.97
N TRP A 161 3.56 27.29 3.98
CA TRP A 161 4.45 27.35 2.81
C TRP A 161 4.26 28.63 1.98
N ASP A 162 3.09 29.29 2.06
CA ASP A 162 2.82 30.53 1.32
C ASP A 162 3.63 31.74 1.81
N LEU A 163 4.26 31.64 2.99
CA LEU A 163 5.12 32.69 3.55
C LEU A 163 6.52 32.73 2.91
N LEU A 164 6.83 31.76 2.04
CA LEU A 164 8.12 31.70 1.37
C LEU A 164 8.21 32.72 0.23
N SER A 165 9.34 33.42 0.19
CA SER A 165 9.65 34.44 -0.80
C SER A 165 9.89 33.84 -2.19
N LEU A 166 9.71 34.66 -3.22
CA LEU A 166 10.06 34.28 -4.59
C LEU A 166 11.56 34.04 -4.77
N SER A 167 12.41 34.77 -4.03
CA SER A 167 13.87 34.59 -4.02
C SER A 167 14.25 33.21 -3.51
N PHE A 168 13.63 32.74 -2.43
CA PHE A 168 13.86 31.41 -1.89
C PHE A 168 13.48 30.32 -2.90
N ILE A 169 12.29 30.42 -3.51
CA ILE A 169 11.81 29.44 -4.50
C ILE A 169 12.77 29.38 -5.70
N LYS A 170 13.19 30.53 -6.23
CA LYS A 170 14.15 30.63 -7.33
C LYS A 170 15.49 30.00 -6.99
N GLN A 171 15.96 30.18 -5.76
CA GLN A 171 17.22 29.62 -5.32
C GLN A 171 17.16 28.09 -5.23
N ILE A 172 16.09 27.54 -4.63
CA ILE A 172 15.88 26.09 -4.56
C ILE A 172 15.74 25.48 -5.97
N ALA A 173 14.95 26.10 -6.84
CA ALA A 173 14.83 25.69 -8.24
C ALA A 173 16.18 25.79 -8.97
N GLY A 174 16.99 26.80 -8.66
CA GLY A 174 18.35 26.96 -9.16
C GLY A 174 19.24 25.77 -8.85
N TYR A 175 19.12 25.15 -7.67
CA TYR A 175 19.87 23.94 -7.32
C TYR A 175 19.43 22.72 -8.13
N VAL A 176 18.13 22.60 -8.44
CA VAL A 176 17.61 21.54 -9.32
C VAL A 176 18.02 21.77 -10.77
N ASN A 177 18.12 23.02 -11.21
CA ASN A 177 18.46 23.36 -12.59
C ASN A 177 19.95 23.19 -12.93
N GLN A 178 20.80 22.91 -11.93
CA GLN A 178 22.24 22.71 -12.14
C GLN A 178 22.55 21.26 -12.55
N PRO A 179 23.39 21.05 -13.59
CA PRO A 179 23.71 19.71 -14.09
C PRO A 179 24.65 18.89 -13.18
N MET A 180 25.36 19.54 -12.26
CA MET A 180 26.32 18.91 -11.35
C MET A 180 26.15 19.45 -9.93
N VAL A 181 25.05 19.07 -9.29
CA VAL A 181 24.79 19.34 -7.88
C VAL A 181 25.00 18.07 -7.05
N ASP A 182 25.40 18.22 -5.79
CA ASP A 182 25.51 17.10 -4.87
C ASP A 182 24.16 16.39 -4.70
N VAL A 183 24.18 15.06 -4.62
CA VAL A 183 22.97 14.22 -4.57
C VAL A 183 22.09 14.56 -3.36
N SER A 184 22.69 14.85 -2.20
CA SER A 184 21.93 15.19 -0.99
C SER A 184 21.22 16.53 -1.14
N ILE A 185 21.88 17.53 -1.75
CA ILE A 185 21.31 18.85 -2.01
C ILE A 185 20.18 18.74 -3.03
N LEU A 186 20.37 17.98 -4.11
CA LEU A 186 19.36 17.74 -5.13
C LEU A 186 18.12 17.07 -4.54
N GLN A 187 18.30 15.98 -3.77
CA GLN A 187 17.20 15.25 -3.15
C GLN A 187 16.40 16.14 -2.19
N ARG A 188 17.06 16.93 -1.34
CA ARG A 188 16.37 17.85 -0.42
C ARG A 188 15.69 18.99 -1.17
N SER A 189 16.30 19.51 -2.23
CA SER A 189 15.69 20.57 -3.06
C SER A 189 14.44 20.08 -3.77
N LEU A 190 14.49 18.90 -4.39
CA LEU A 190 13.32 18.26 -5.01
C LEU A 190 12.22 18.01 -3.98
N ALA A 191 12.57 17.49 -2.80
CA ALA A 191 11.61 17.27 -1.73
C ALA A 191 10.94 18.59 -1.30
N ILE A 192 11.70 19.67 -1.07
CA ILE A 192 11.14 20.99 -0.72
C ILE A 192 10.16 21.49 -1.79
N LEU A 193 10.52 21.40 -3.07
CA LEU A 193 9.67 21.86 -4.18
C LEU A 193 8.40 21.03 -4.31
N GLU A 194 8.51 19.72 -4.15
CA GLU A 194 7.36 18.83 -4.14
C GLU A 194 6.43 19.14 -2.95
N SER A 195 6.98 19.50 -1.76
CA SER A 195 6.19 19.93 -0.60
C SER A 195 5.41 21.19 -0.92
N MET A 196 6.06 22.17 -1.55
CA MET A 196 5.41 23.42 -1.96
C MET A 196 4.25 23.14 -2.92
N VAL A 197 4.47 22.29 -3.93
CA VAL A 197 3.47 21.91 -4.94
C VAL A 197 2.26 21.23 -4.30
N LEU A 198 2.49 20.28 -3.38
CA LEU A 198 1.41 19.53 -2.73
C LEU A 198 0.60 20.37 -1.72
N ASN A 199 1.19 21.41 -1.13
CA ASN A 199 0.55 22.21 -0.09
C ASN A 199 -0.10 23.51 -0.59
N SER A 200 0.25 24.03 -1.78
CA SER A 200 -0.31 25.28 -2.29
C SER A 200 -0.40 25.35 -3.82
N HIS A 201 -1.60 25.64 -4.32
CA HIS A 201 -1.84 25.85 -5.75
C HIS A 201 -1.09 27.07 -6.29
N SER A 202 -0.91 28.11 -5.48
CA SER A 202 -0.16 29.31 -5.90
C SER A 202 1.34 29.01 -6.06
N LEU A 203 1.88 28.16 -5.18
CA LEU A 203 3.28 27.71 -5.25
C LEU A 203 3.49 26.74 -6.42
N TYR A 204 2.52 25.89 -6.75
CA TYR A 204 2.59 25.05 -7.95
C TYR A 204 2.90 25.87 -9.21
N HIS A 205 2.13 26.93 -9.48
CA HIS A 205 2.35 27.76 -10.66
C HIS A 205 3.72 28.46 -10.65
N ARG A 206 4.22 28.83 -9.47
CA ARG A 206 5.56 29.43 -9.33
C ARG A 206 6.65 28.41 -9.60
N VAL A 207 6.59 27.24 -9.00
CA VAL A 207 7.56 26.15 -9.20
C VAL A 207 7.58 25.71 -10.67
N ALA A 208 6.41 25.58 -11.30
CA ALA A 208 6.29 25.22 -12.71
C ALA A 208 6.89 26.26 -13.68
N GLN A 209 7.01 27.53 -13.27
CA GLN A 209 7.69 28.56 -14.07
C GLN A 209 9.23 28.48 -13.96
N GLU A 210 9.75 27.94 -12.86
CA GLU A 210 11.18 27.91 -12.58
C GLU A 210 11.87 26.61 -13.01
N ILE A 211 11.11 25.52 -13.20
CA ILE A 211 11.64 24.19 -13.52
C ILE A 211 10.99 23.64 -14.79
N THR A 212 11.82 23.19 -15.72
CA THR A 212 11.35 22.59 -16.97
C THR A 212 11.28 21.06 -16.88
N VAL A 213 10.38 20.46 -17.66
CA VAL A 213 10.25 18.99 -17.77
C VAL A 213 11.57 18.35 -18.22
N GLY A 214 12.30 18.99 -19.14
CA GLY A 214 13.60 18.47 -19.63
C GLY A 214 14.65 18.35 -18.52
N GLN A 215 14.67 19.30 -17.58
CA GLN A 215 15.59 19.25 -16.43
C GLN A 215 15.22 18.11 -15.48
N LEU A 216 13.94 17.93 -15.17
CA LEU A 216 13.47 16.82 -14.32
C LEU A 216 13.80 15.45 -14.94
N ILE A 217 13.62 15.30 -16.25
CA ILE A 217 13.99 14.07 -16.98
C ILE A 217 15.50 13.81 -16.88
N GLY A 218 16.34 14.86 -16.97
CA GLY A 218 17.79 14.72 -16.81
C GLY A 218 18.19 14.06 -15.49
N HIS A 219 17.47 14.35 -14.41
CA HIS A 219 17.73 13.75 -13.08
C HIS A 219 17.32 12.28 -12.98
N LEU A 220 16.36 11.82 -13.79
CA LEU A 220 15.95 10.41 -13.85
C LEU A 220 16.95 9.53 -14.59
N GLN A 221 17.87 10.11 -15.38
CA GLN A 221 18.86 9.38 -16.17
C GLN A 221 20.09 8.95 -15.36
N VAL A 222 20.13 9.24 -14.06
CA VAL A 222 21.31 9.03 -13.21
C VAL A 222 21.30 7.63 -12.58
N GLY A 223 21.97 6.69 -13.25
CA GLY A 223 22.36 5.38 -12.70
C GLY A 223 21.34 4.25 -12.85
N ASN A 224 21.84 3.02 -12.94
CA ASN A 224 21.04 1.81 -13.11
C ASN A 224 20.92 1.06 -11.77
N ARG A 225 19.94 1.42 -10.93
CA ARG A 225 19.67 0.75 -9.64
C ARG A 225 18.37 -0.04 -9.71
N PRO A 226 18.24 -1.16 -8.97
CA PRO A 226 16.98 -1.89 -8.90
C PRO A 226 15.89 -1.00 -8.28
N ILE A 227 14.68 -1.11 -8.81
CA ILE A 227 13.49 -0.40 -8.32
C ILE A 227 13.16 -0.91 -6.91
N LYS A 228 13.18 0.02 -5.93
CA LYS A 228 12.73 -0.25 -4.56
C LYS A 228 11.23 0.00 -4.41
N ALA A 229 10.65 -0.40 -3.28
CA ALA A 229 9.21 -0.27 -3.02
C ALA A 229 8.66 1.16 -3.23
N GLU A 230 9.35 2.19 -2.72
CA GLU A 230 8.96 3.59 -2.92
C GLU A 230 8.92 4.00 -4.40
N MET A 231 9.92 3.59 -5.18
CA MET A 231 9.95 3.88 -6.62
C MET A 231 8.89 3.08 -7.38
N ALA A 232 8.64 1.82 -6.98
CA ALA A 232 7.54 1.03 -7.55
C ALA A 232 6.18 1.67 -7.29
N HIS A 233 5.98 2.23 -6.09
CA HIS A 233 4.78 3.02 -5.76
C HIS A 233 4.66 4.24 -6.68
N GLN A 234 5.74 5.02 -6.87
CA GLN A 234 5.71 6.17 -7.77
C GLN A 234 5.41 5.78 -9.23
N LEU A 235 5.89 4.63 -9.70
CA LEU A 235 5.57 4.10 -11.03
C LEU A 235 4.10 3.67 -11.14
N TYR A 236 3.55 3.06 -10.09
CA TYR A 236 2.12 2.78 -10.00
C TYR A 236 1.29 4.08 -10.06
N VAL A 237 1.63 5.07 -9.23
CA VAL A 237 0.98 6.39 -9.22
C VAL A 237 1.05 7.02 -10.62
N LEU A 238 2.22 7.01 -11.24
CA LEU A 238 2.40 7.53 -12.61
C LEU A 238 1.52 6.80 -13.62
N GLN A 239 1.42 5.47 -13.54
CA GLN A 239 0.59 4.67 -14.45
C GLN A 239 -0.90 5.01 -14.28
N VAL A 240 -1.39 5.10 -13.04
CA VAL A 240 -2.78 5.48 -12.74
C VAL A 240 -3.08 6.88 -13.28
N LEU A 241 -2.23 7.86 -12.98
CA LEU A 241 -2.40 9.23 -13.48
C LEU A 241 -2.37 9.30 -15.01
N THR A 242 -1.51 8.51 -15.66
CA THR A 242 -1.44 8.42 -17.12
C THR A 242 -2.71 7.84 -17.71
N PHE A 243 -3.29 6.81 -17.08
CA PHE A 243 -4.58 6.26 -17.49
C PHE A 243 -5.72 7.24 -17.27
N ASN A 244 -5.72 8.03 -16.19
CA ASN A 244 -6.78 9.00 -15.91
C ASN A 244 -6.84 10.14 -16.92
N LEU A 245 -5.78 10.37 -17.71
CA LEU A 245 -5.84 11.27 -18.86
C LEU A 245 -6.86 10.81 -19.92
N LEU A 246 -7.24 9.53 -19.92
CA LEU A 246 -8.25 8.97 -20.80
C LEU A 246 -9.67 9.20 -20.28
N GLU A 247 -9.85 9.54 -19.00
CA GLU A 247 -11.15 9.68 -18.35
C GLU A 247 -12.01 10.75 -19.02
N GLU A 248 -11.41 11.88 -19.40
CA GLU A 248 -12.13 12.96 -20.10
C GLU A 248 -12.79 12.42 -21.38
N ARG A 249 -12.04 11.68 -22.20
CA ARG A 249 -12.55 11.08 -23.43
C ARG A 249 -13.51 9.93 -23.17
N MET A 250 -13.27 9.16 -22.11
CA MET A 250 -14.15 8.08 -21.65
C MET A 250 -15.54 8.60 -21.25
N MET A 251 -15.59 9.79 -20.67
CA MET A 251 -16.80 10.45 -20.17
C MET A 251 -17.39 11.47 -21.15
N THR A 252 -16.69 11.76 -22.26
CA THR A 252 -17.21 12.62 -23.33
C THR A 252 -18.23 11.84 -24.15
N LYS A 253 -19.47 12.34 -24.20
CA LYS A 253 -20.53 11.81 -25.06
C LYS A 253 -20.40 12.37 -26.47
N MET A 254 -20.71 11.54 -27.45
CA MET A 254 -20.85 12.00 -28.83
C MET A 254 -22.12 12.83 -29.03
N ASP A 255 -22.08 13.91 -29.82
CA ASP A 255 -23.28 14.59 -30.32
C ASP A 255 -23.78 13.91 -31.61
N PRO A 256 -24.96 13.25 -31.60
CA PRO A 256 -25.49 12.56 -32.78
C PRO A 256 -25.91 13.49 -33.93
N ASN A 257 -25.90 14.81 -33.73
CA ASN A 257 -26.29 15.80 -34.74
C ASN A 257 -25.09 16.49 -35.42
N ASP A 258 -23.85 16.20 -35.01
CA ASP A 258 -22.65 16.79 -35.60
C ASP A 258 -22.40 16.27 -37.04
N GLN A 259 -21.99 17.14 -37.97
CA GLN A 259 -21.83 16.79 -39.40
C GLN A 259 -20.65 15.82 -39.67
N VAL A 260 -19.78 15.60 -38.68
CA VAL A 260 -18.64 14.65 -38.73
C VAL A 260 -19.11 13.17 -38.78
N ASN A 261 -20.41 12.92 -38.62
CA ASN A 261 -21.05 11.58 -38.55
C ASN A 261 -20.93 10.72 -39.82
N LYS A 262 -20.59 11.30 -40.98
CA LYS A 262 -20.40 10.53 -42.22
C LYS A 262 -19.25 9.51 -42.13
N LEU A 263 -18.15 9.81 -41.43
CA LEU A 263 -17.05 8.85 -41.26
C LEU A 263 -17.47 7.63 -40.43
N ILE A 264 -18.31 7.82 -39.41
CA ILE A 264 -18.68 6.79 -38.43
C ILE A 264 -19.63 5.75 -39.06
N SER A 265 -20.50 6.19 -39.98
CA SER A 265 -21.35 5.28 -40.76
C SER A 265 -20.55 4.30 -41.63
N ILE A 266 -19.36 4.70 -42.11
CA ILE A 266 -18.45 3.87 -42.90
C ILE A 266 -17.69 2.87 -42.02
N LEU A 267 -17.45 3.21 -40.74
CA LEU A 267 -16.70 2.38 -39.78
C LEU A 267 -17.52 1.25 -39.13
N ILE A 268 -18.86 1.38 -39.04
CA ILE A 268 -19.68 0.55 -38.13
C ILE A 268 -20.72 -0.33 -38.83
N CYS A 269 -20.92 -0.17 -40.15
CA CYS A 269 -21.84 -1.02 -40.94
C CYS A 269 -23.25 -1.18 -40.34
N ASN A 270 -23.79 -0.15 -39.67
CA ASN A 270 -25.15 -0.16 -39.12
C ASN A 270 -26.12 0.70 -39.95
N HIS A 271 -27.37 0.23 -40.10
CA HIS A 271 -28.44 0.91 -40.85
C HIS A 271 -29.15 2.05 -40.08
N VAL A 272 -28.84 2.25 -38.79
CA VAL A 272 -29.40 3.33 -37.93
C VAL A 272 -28.25 4.11 -37.30
N ASN A 273 -28.43 5.43 -37.09
CA ASN A 273 -27.39 6.39 -36.70
C ASN A 273 -26.41 5.86 -35.61
N PRO A 274 -25.22 5.38 -36.00
CA PRO A 274 -24.26 4.73 -35.09
C PRO A 274 -23.65 5.70 -34.08
N ALA A 275 -23.83 7.02 -34.28
CA ALA A 275 -23.40 8.03 -33.32
C ALA A 275 -24.11 7.89 -31.96
N THR A 276 -25.31 7.31 -31.95
CA THR A 276 -26.09 7.11 -30.71
C THR A 276 -25.41 6.13 -29.74
N ASP A 277 -24.66 5.15 -30.24
CA ASP A 277 -23.95 4.18 -29.40
C ASP A 277 -22.82 4.82 -28.58
N PHE A 278 -22.24 5.92 -29.07
CA PHE A 278 -21.18 6.69 -28.39
C PHE A 278 -21.71 7.78 -27.46
N THR A 279 -23.04 7.89 -27.32
CA THR A 279 -23.65 8.76 -26.28
C THR A 279 -23.59 8.13 -24.88
N GLN A 280 -23.33 6.83 -24.81
CA GLN A 280 -23.22 6.10 -23.55
C GLN A 280 -21.79 6.19 -22.99
N THR A 281 -21.69 6.55 -21.72
CA THR A 281 -20.43 6.72 -20.99
C THR A 281 -20.47 5.89 -19.70
N PRO A 282 -19.46 5.05 -19.43
CA PRO A 282 -18.33 4.71 -20.31
C PRO A 282 -18.75 3.87 -21.54
N PRO A 283 -17.98 3.87 -22.65
CA PRO A 283 -16.70 4.54 -22.85
C PRO A 283 -16.77 5.84 -23.68
N GLY A 284 -17.96 6.29 -24.08
CA GLY A 284 -18.12 7.54 -24.84
C GLY A 284 -17.25 7.61 -26.08
N MET A 285 -16.62 8.76 -26.30
CA MET A 285 -15.75 9.03 -27.44
C MET A 285 -14.44 8.24 -27.42
N LEU A 286 -14.00 7.69 -26.28
CA LEU A 286 -12.76 6.91 -26.19
C LEU A 286 -12.80 5.65 -27.07
N ALA A 287 -13.97 5.01 -27.19
CA ALA A 287 -14.12 3.86 -28.09
C ALA A 287 -13.93 4.24 -29.56
N LEU A 288 -14.42 5.42 -29.96
CA LEU A 288 -14.21 5.93 -31.31
C LEU A 288 -12.72 6.23 -31.57
N ASP A 289 -12.04 6.84 -30.60
CA ASP A 289 -10.60 7.13 -30.69
C ASP A 289 -9.79 5.83 -30.86
N ASN A 290 -10.11 4.78 -30.11
CA ASN A 290 -9.53 3.45 -30.24
C ASN A 290 -9.75 2.83 -31.63
N MET A 291 -10.97 2.91 -32.15
CA MET A 291 -11.30 2.39 -33.49
C MET A 291 -10.57 3.16 -34.59
N LEU A 292 -10.49 4.48 -34.47
CA LEU A 292 -9.75 5.33 -35.40
C LEU A 292 -8.25 5.05 -35.36
N TYR A 293 -7.69 4.80 -34.17
CA TYR A 293 -6.30 4.39 -34.01
C TYR A 293 -6.02 3.08 -34.75
N LEU A 294 -6.84 2.05 -34.52
CA LEU A 294 -6.75 0.76 -35.19
C LEU A 294 -6.85 0.93 -36.73
N ALA A 295 -7.82 1.71 -37.21
CA ALA A 295 -8.03 1.93 -38.64
C ALA A 295 -6.87 2.67 -39.32
N LYS A 296 -6.22 3.60 -38.61
CA LYS A 296 -5.14 4.44 -39.17
C LYS A 296 -3.76 3.77 -39.08
N LEU A 297 -3.44 3.14 -37.96
CA LEU A 297 -2.08 2.60 -37.71
C LEU A 297 -1.97 1.10 -37.94
N HIS A 298 -3.08 0.36 -37.86
CA HIS A 298 -3.13 -1.09 -38.11
C HIS A 298 -4.17 -1.42 -39.19
N GLN A 299 -4.10 -0.70 -40.32
CA GLN A 299 -5.10 -0.72 -41.39
C GLN A 299 -5.40 -2.14 -41.89
N ASP A 300 -4.39 -2.97 -42.12
CA ASP A 300 -4.58 -4.36 -42.57
C ASP A 300 -5.39 -5.19 -41.58
N THR A 301 -5.12 -5.01 -40.27
CA THR A 301 -5.86 -5.69 -39.21
C THR A 301 -7.30 -5.19 -39.14
N TYR A 302 -7.50 -3.87 -39.21
CA TYR A 302 -8.83 -3.26 -39.25
C TYR A 302 -9.66 -3.77 -40.43
N ILE A 303 -9.13 -3.64 -41.66
CA ILE A 303 -9.81 -4.08 -42.88
C ILE A 303 -10.13 -5.57 -42.80
N ARG A 304 -9.19 -6.40 -42.36
CA ARG A 304 -9.43 -7.83 -42.18
C ARG A 304 -10.59 -8.09 -41.22
N ILE A 305 -10.59 -7.49 -40.03
CA ILE A 305 -11.66 -7.71 -39.04
C ILE A 305 -13.02 -7.23 -39.58
N VAL A 306 -13.06 -6.07 -40.24
CA VAL A 306 -14.32 -5.52 -40.76
C VAL A 306 -14.85 -6.36 -41.92
N LEU A 307 -14.02 -6.65 -42.94
CA LEU A 307 -14.46 -7.39 -44.12
C LEU A 307 -14.83 -8.85 -43.82
N GLU A 308 -14.08 -9.51 -42.91
CA GLU A 308 -14.39 -10.89 -42.50
C GLU A 308 -15.76 -11.02 -41.83
N ASN A 309 -16.27 -9.95 -41.22
CA ASN A 309 -17.52 -9.96 -40.48
C ASN A 309 -18.67 -9.28 -41.23
N SER A 310 -18.40 -8.29 -42.10
CA SER A 310 -19.43 -7.61 -42.90
C SER A 310 -19.87 -8.40 -44.15
N SER A 311 -19.00 -9.28 -44.65
CA SER A 311 -19.28 -10.09 -45.84
C SER A 311 -19.92 -11.45 -45.50
N ARG A 312 -20.19 -11.71 -44.22
CA ARG A 312 -20.80 -12.96 -43.75
C ARG A 312 -22.31 -12.80 -43.73
N GLU A 313 -23.00 -13.61 -44.52
CA GLU A 313 -24.47 -13.72 -44.48
C GLU A 313 -24.96 -14.73 -43.41
N ASP A 314 -24.04 -15.33 -42.63
CA ASP A 314 -24.37 -16.29 -41.58
C ASP A 314 -24.60 -15.60 -40.22
N LYS A 315 -25.20 -16.34 -39.28
CA LYS A 315 -25.49 -15.82 -37.91
C LYS A 315 -24.24 -15.58 -37.05
N HIS A 316 -23.04 -15.78 -37.61
CA HIS A 316 -21.77 -15.77 -36.88
C HIS A 316 -20.94 -14.51 -37.14
N GLU A 317 -21.53 -13.47 -37.74
CA GLU A 317 -20.90 -12.15 -37.83
C GLU A 317 -20.58 -11.58 -36.44
N CYS A 318 -19.36 -11.07 -36.26
CA CYS A 318 -18.97 -10.35 -35.05
C CYS A 318 -19.30 -8.85 -35.23
N PRO A 319 -20.18 -8.26 -34.42
CA PRO A 319 -20.59 -6.86 -34.57
C PRO A 319 -19.47 -5.91 -34.13
N PHE A 320 -18.59 -5.52 -35.05
CA PHE A 320 -17.36 -4.78 -34.76
C PHE A 320 -17.56 -3.54 -33.88
N GLY A 321 -18.50 -2.66 -34.22
CA GLY A 321 -18.75 -1.44 -33.44
C GLY A 321 -19.19 -1.74 -32.00
N ARG A 322 -20.16 -2.64 -31.82
CA ARG A 322 -20.63 -3.05 -30.49
C ARG A 322 -19.51 -3.71 -29.67
N CYS A 323 -18.71 -4.58 -30.30
CA CYS A 323 -17.56 -5.23 -29.66
C CYS A 323 -16.49 -4.22 -29.24
N ALA A 324 -16.17 -3.23 -30.09
CA ALA A 324 -15.17 -2.22 -29.80
C ALA A 324 -15.58 -1.31 -28.62
N ILE A 325 -16.85 -0.91 -28.56
CA ILE A 325 -17.41 -0.12 -27.46
C ILE A 325 -17.37 -0.94 -26.15
N GLU A 326 -17.89 -2.16 -26.17
CA GLU A 326 -17.92 -3.01 -24.97
C GLU A 326 -16.50 -3.36 -24.48
N LEU A 327 -15.59 -3.64 -25.42
CA LEU A 327 -14.20 -3.92 -25.09
C LEU A 327 -13.54 -2.70 -24.44
N THR A 328 -13.73 -1.51 -25.00
CA THR A 328 -13.15 -0.29 -24.43
C THR A 328 -13.64 -0.07 -23.00
N ARG A 329 -14.96 -0.24 -22.73
CA ARG A 329 -15.51 -0.17 -21.38
C ARG A 329 -14.86 -1.18 -20.44
N MET A 330 -14.80 -2.44 -20.86
CA MET A 330 -14.19 -3.53 -20.09
C MET A 330 -12.72 -3.24 -19.76
N LEU A 331 -11.93 -2.71 -20.70
CA LEU A 331 -10.54 -2.36 -20.45
C LEU A 331 -10.42 -1.22 -19.43
N CYS A 332 -11.32 -0.22 -19.48
CA CYS A 332 -11.36 0.86 -18.49
C CYS A 332 -11.64 0.32 -17.08
N GLU A 333 -12.57 -0.63 -16.96
CA GLU A 333 -12.89 -1.27 -15.67
C GLU A 333 -11.73 -2.13 -15.14
N ILE A 334 -11.11 -2.93 -16.00
CA ILE A 334 -9.97 -3.79 -15.61
C ILE A 334 -8.79 -2.95 -15.13
N LEU A 335 -8.53 -1.82 -15.78
CA LEU A 335 -7.40 -0.94 -15.49
C LEU A 335 -7.75 0.22 -14.54
N GLN A 336 -9.00 0.25 -14.04
CA GLN A 336 -9.49 1.24 -13.08
C GLN A 336 -9.27 2.69 -13.54
N VAL A 337 -9.56 2.97 -14.82
CA VAL A 337 -9.44 4.32 -15.40
C VAL A 337 -10.41 5.28 -14.70
N GLY A 338 -9.90 6.39 -14.18
CA GLY A 338 -10.65 7.41 -13.44
C GLY A 338 -10.51 7.30 -11.91
N GLU A 339 -9.93 6.22 -11.40
CA GLU A 339 -9.70 6.06 -9.96
C GLU A 339 -8.42 6.79 -9.50
N LEU A 340 -8.42 7.32 -8.27
CA LEU A 340 -7.24 7.98 -7.71
C LEU A 340 -6.20 6.94 -7.23
N PRO A 341 -4.89 7.24 -7.27
CA PRO A 341 -3.88 6.32 -6.79
C PRO A 341 -3.99 6.02 -5.28
N ASN A 342 -3.86 4.74 -4.91
CA ASN A 342 -3.92 4.29 -3.52
C ASN A 342 -2.51 4.28 -2.88
N GLU A 343 -2.35 4.90 -1.70
CA GLU A 343 -1.08 5.12 -0.98
C GLU A 343 -0.32 3.82 -0.52
N GLY A 344 -0.86 2.63 -0.79
CA GLY A 344 -0.30 1.32 -0.39
C GLY A 344 -0.10 0.32 -1.53
N CYS A 345 -0.40 0.71 -2.78
CA CYS A 345 -0.21 -0.16 -3.93
C CYS A 345 1.15 0.08 -4.59
N ASN A 346 1.87 -1.00 -4.87
CA ASN A 346 3.17 -0.97 -5.57
C ASN A 346 3.11 -1.72 -6.92
N ASP A 347 1.91 -2.14 -7.33
CA ASP A 347 1.74 -2.97 -8.52
C ASP A 347 1.49 -2.13 -9.76
N TYR A 348 2.31 -2.32 -10.78
CA TYR A 348 2.18 -1.64 -12.07
C TYR A 348 2.47 -2.64 -13.21
N HIS A 349 2.08 -2.27 -14.42
CA HIS A 349 2.17 -3.10 -15.61
C HIS A 349 3.26 -2.56 -16.54
N PRO A 350 4.49 -3.15 -16.55
CA PRO A 350 5.63 -2.60 -17.28
C PRO A 350 5.37 -2.41 -18.78
N MET A 351 4.52 -3.26 -19.38
CA MET A 351 4.18 -3.17 -20.80
C MET A 351 3.62 -1.81 -21.23
N PHE A 352 2.97 -1.05 -20.34
CA PHE A 352 2.43 0.27 -20.70
C PHE A 352 3.50 1.36 -20.81
N PHE A 353 4.71 1.09 -20.31
CA PHE A 353 5.87 1.98 -20.48
C PHE A 353 6.72 1.63 -21.72
N THR A 354 6.28 0.66 -22.53
CA THR A 354 7.03 0.22 -23.73
C THR A 354 6.61 0.94 -25.01
N HIS A 355 5.56 1.76 -24.97
CA HIS A 355 5.02 2.47 -26.12
C HIS A 355 4.28 3.75 -25.70
N ASP A 356 4.44 4.85 -26.44
CA ASP A 356 3.81 6.15 -26.12
C ASP A 356 2.27 6.08 -26.16
N ARG A 357 1.73 5.20 -27.01
CA ARG A 357 0.30 4.93 -27.18
C ARG A 357 -0.03 3.50 -26.75
N ALA A 358 0.51 3.09 -25.59
CA ALA A 358 0.38 1.72 -25.13
C ALA A 358 -1.07 1.31 -24.84
N TRP A 359 -1.94 2.26 -24.44
CA TRP A 359 -3.37 2.02 -24.29
C TRP A 359 -4.00 1.55 -25.60
N GLU A 360 -3.76 2.27 -26.70
CA GLU A 360 -4.36 1.93 -27.98
C GLU A 360 -3.77 0.66 -28.59
N GLU A 361 -2.47 0.43 -28.42
CA GLU A 361 -1.84 -0.84 -28.80
C GLU A 361 -2.42 -2.02 -28.00
N PHE A 362 -2.64 -1.83 -26.71
CA PHE A 362 -3.31 -2.82 -25.85
C PHE A 362 -4.74 -3.10 -26.33
N PHE A 363 -5.50 -2.08 -26.71
CA PHE A 363 -6.82 -2.23 -27.36
C PHE A 363 -6.70 -3.03 -28.67
N CYS A 364 -5.72 -2.73 -29.52
CA CYS A 364 -5.50 -3.43 -30.79
C CYS A 364 -5.18 -4.92 -30.59
N VAL A 365 -4.46 -5.28 -29.52
CA VAL A 365 -4.24 -6.67 -29.14
C VAL A 365 -5.54 -7.33 -28.67
N CYS A 366 -6.31 -6.64 -27.83
CA CYS A 366 -7.54 -7.18 -27.24
C CYS A 366 -8.67 -7.33 -28.26
N ILE A 367 -8.80 -6.45 -29.26
CA ILE A 367 -9.83 -6.58 -30.29
C ILE A 367 -9.55 -7.74 -31.26
N GLN A 368 -8.26 -8.04 -31.52
CA GLN A 368 -7.85 -9.23 -32.25
C GLN A 368 -8.13 -10.51 -31.46
N LEU A 369 -7.84 -10.50 -30.14
CA LEU A 369 -8.23 -11.58 -29.23
C LEU A 369 -9.74 -11.80 -29.27
N LEU A 370 -10.54 -10.74 -29.14
CA LEU A 370 -11.99 -10.82 -29.17
C LEU A 370 -12.50 -11.48 -30.45
N ASN A 371 -12.04 -11.02 -31.63
CA ASN A 371 -12.44 -11.60 -32.92
C ASN A 371 -12.00 -13.08 -33.03
N LYS A 372 -10.82 -13.44 -32.49
CA LYS A 372 -10.36 -14.82 -32.43
C LYS A 372 -11.27 -15.67 -31.53
N THR A 373 -11.53 -15.24 -30.30
CA THR A 373 -12.38 -15.94 -29.33
C THR A 373 -13.82 -16.10 -29.85
N TRP A 374 -14.37 -15.07 -30.50
CA TRP A 374 -15.68 -15.13 -31.15
C TRP A 374 -15.76 -16.29 -32.15
N LYS A 375 -14.73 -16.44 -33.00
CA LYS A 375 -14.63 -17.52 -33.99
C LYS A 375 -14.41 -18.89 -33.33
N GLU A 376 -13.55 -18.98 -32.33
CA GLU A 376 -13.31 -20.23 -31.57
C GLU A 376 -14.58 -20.73 -30.90
N MET A 377 -15.43 -19.82 -30.41
CA MET A 377 -16.73 -20.13 -29.80
C MET A 377 -17.82 -20.44 -30.83
N ARG A 378 -17.58 -20.16 -32.13
CA ARG A 378 -18.62 -20.13 -33.17
C ARG A 378 -19.85 -19.33 -32.70
N ALA A 379 -19.58 -18.18 -32.08
CA ALA A 379 -20.58 -17.37 -31.41
C ALA A 379 -21.59 -16.75 -32.39
N THR A 380 -22.77 -16.42 -31.88
CA THR A 380 -23.77 -15.59 -32.55
C THR A 380 -24.01 -14.31 -31.76
N ALA A 381 -24.82 -13.40 -32.28
CA ALA A 381 -25.20 -12.16 -31.57
C ALA A 381 -25.81 -12.41 -30.18
N GLU A 382 -26.46 -13.56 -29.94
CA GLU A 382 -27.04 -13.94 -28.65
C GLU A 382 -25.97 -14.33 -27.61
N ASP A 383 -24.81 -14.81 -28.06
CA ASP A 383 -23.70 -15.21 -27.19
C ASP A 383 -22.76 -14.05 -26.82
N PHE A 384 -23.04 -12.85 -27.31
CA PHE A 384 -22.19 -11.67 -27.16
C PHE A 384 -21.67 -11.49 -25.73
N ASN A 385 -22.56 -11.49 -24.73
CA ASN A 385 -22.17 -11.30 -23.33
C ASN A 385 -21.25 -12.43 -22.82
N LYS A 386 -21.48 -13.67 -23.26
CA LYS A 386 -20.64 -14.82 -22.88
C LYS A 386 -19.25 -14.71 -23.49
N VAL A 387 -19.16 -14.29 -24.76
CA VAL A 387 -17.87 -14.04 -25.43
C VAL A 387 -17.11 -12.95 -24.68
N MET A 388 -17.76 -11.84 -24.34
CA MET A 388 -17.14 -10.76 -23.57
C MET A 388 -16.65 -11.24 -22.20
N GLN A 389 -17.39 -12.10 -21.51
CA GLN A 389 -16.94 -12.69 -20.24
C GLN A 389 -15.69 -13.56 -20.40
N VAL A 390 -15.63 -14.38 -21.45
CA VAL A 390 -14.42 -15.18 -21.77
C VAL A 390 -13.24 -14.26 -22.08
N VAL A 391 -13.44 -13.22 -22.89
CA VAL A 391 -12.40 -12.25 -23.25
C VAL A 391 -11.90 -11.50 -22.01
N ARG A 392 -12.80 -11.08 -21.10
CA ARG A 392 -12.42 -10.49 -19.81
C ARG A 392 -11.51 -11.43 -19.03
N GLU A 393 -11.89 -12.69 -18.90
CA GLU A 393 -11.11 -13.69 -18.17
C GLU A 393 -9.74 -13.93 -18.81
N GLN A 394 -9.67 -14.03 -20.14
CA GLN A 394 -8.40 -14.14 -20.89
C GLN A 394 -7.47 -12.96 -20.59
N ILE A 395 -8.00 -11.73 -20.62
CA ILE A 395 -7.22 -10.51 -20.36
C ILE A 395 -6.77 -10.46 -18.91
N THR A 396 -7.67 -10.66 -17.94
CA THR A 396 -7.33 -10.61 -16.50
C THR A 396 -6.30 -11.68 -16.14
N ARG A 397 -6.45 -12.93 -16.62
CA ARG A 397 -5.45 -13.98 -16.40
C ARG A 397 -4.11 -13.63 -17.04
N ALA A 398 -4.10 -13.03 -18.23
CA ALA A 398 -2.85 -12.61 -18.87
C ALA A 398 -2.15 -11.46 -18.14
N LEU A 399 -2.89 -10.46 -17.65
CA LEU A 399 -2.35 -9.34 -16.86
C LEU A 399 -1.75 -9.81 -15.53
N ALA A 400 -2.38 -10.79 -14.87
CA ALA A 400 -1.87 -11.39 -13.64
C ALA A 400 -0.47 -12.04 -13.82
N MET A 401 -0.10 -12.41 -15.04
CA MET A 401 1.23 -12.95 -15.37
C MET A 401 2.31 -11.86 -15.54
N LYS A 402 1.95 -10.57 -15.36
CA LYS A 402 2.82 -9.39 -15.47
C LYS A 402 3.73 -9.39 -16.71
N PRO A 403 3.16 -9.40 -17.92
CA PRO A 403 3.95 -9.32 -19.14
C PRO A 403 4.77 -8.02 -19.17
N ALA A 404 6.05 -8.13 -19.52
CA ALA A 404 6.95 -6.98 -19.57
C ALA A 404 6.79 -6.15 -20.86
N SER A 405 6.15 -6.69 -21.89
CA SER A 405 5.90 -6.01 -23.17
C SER A 405 4.59 -6.45 -23.80
N LEU A 406 4.08 -5.64 -24.74
CA LEU A 406 2.87 -5.95 -25.51
C LEU A 406 3.01 -7.25 -26.34
N ASP A 407 4.21 -7.61 -26.79
CA ASP A 407 4.45 -8.87 -27.50
C ASP A 407 4.43 -10.08 -26.56
N GLN A 408 4.92 -9.93 -25.33
CA GLN A 408 4.75 -10.96 -24.31
C GLN A 408 3.28 -11.15 -23.97
N LEU A 409 2.51 -10.06 -23.84
CA LEU A 409 1.06 -10.11 -23.66
C LEU A 409 0.39 -10.89 -24.80
N LYS A 410 0.69 -10.56 -26.08
CA LYS A 410 0.18 -11.31 -27.24
C LYS A 410 0.51 -12.80 -27.15
N SER A 411 1.72 -13.15 -26.70
CA SER A 411 2.14 -14.54 -26.52
C SER A 411 1.31 -15.26 -25.45
N LYS A 412 1.12 -14.63 -24.28
CA LYS A 412 0.28 -15.18 -23.20
C LYS A 412 -1.18 -15.34 -23.62
N LEU A 413 -1.74 -14.35 -24.32
CA LEU A 413 -3.10 -14.42 -24.86
C LEU A 413 -3.26 -15.52 -25.92
N ARG A 414 -2.22 -15.81 -26.71
CA ARG A 414 -2.25 -16.96 -27.64
C ARG A 414 -2.34 -18.30 -26.92
N SER A 415 -1.67 -18.46 -25.78
CA SER A 415 -1.77 -19.68 -24.96
C SER A 415 -3.12 -19.82 -24.24
N LEU A 416 -3.82 -18.72 -23.99
CA LEU A 416 -5.13 -18.69 -23.33
C LEU A 416 -6.27 -18.75 -24.37
N SER A 417 -6.30 -19.77 -25.24
CA SER A 417 -7.40 -19.97 -26.20
C SER A 417 -8.73 -20.28 -25.50
N TYR A 418 -9.86 -20.21 -26.21
CA TYR A 418 -11.16 -20.59 -25.67
C TYR A 418 -11.16 -22.03 -25.11
N SER A 419 -10.52 -22.97 -25.82
CA SER A 419 -10.40 -24.36 -25.36
C SER A 419 -9.60 -24.47 -24.07
N GLU A 420 -8.55 -23.65 -23.92
CA GLU A 420 -7.75 -23.62 -22.69
C GLU A 420 -8.55 -23.00 -21.54
N ILE A 421 -9.29 -21.92 -21.78
CA ILE A 421 -10.19 -21.33 -20.78
C ILE A 421 -11.26 -22.34 -20.35
N LEU A 422 -11.85 -23.09 -21.29
CA LEU A 422 -12.78 -24.17 -20.95
C LEU A 422 -12.10 -25.27 -20.14
N ARG A 423 -10.87 -25.68 -20.49
CA ARG A 423 -10.11 -26.67 -19.74
C ARG A 423 -9.82 -26.20 -18.32
N LEU A 424 -9.43 -24.94 -18.15
CA LEU A 424 -9.21 -24.33 -16.83
C LEU A 424 -10.51 -24.29 -16.03
N ARG A 425 -11.61 -23.79 -16.61
CA ARG A 425 -12.93 -23.79 -15.98
C ARG A 425 -13.43 -25.20 -15.65
N GLN A 426 -13.16 -26.19 -16.51
CA GLN A 426 -13.53 -27.58 -16.27
C GLN A 426 -12.66 -28.20 -15.18
N THR A 427 -11.38 -27.87 -15.11
CA THR A 427 -10.51 -28.29 -14.01
C THR A 427 -10.98 -27.67 -12.69
N GLU A 428 -11.40 -26.41 -12.72
CA GLU A 428 -11.98 -25.69 -11.59
C GLU A 428 -13.37 -26.26 -11.21
N ARG A 429 -14.20 -26.69 -12.18
CA ARG A 429 -15.54 -27.26 -11.96
C ARG A 429 -15.56 -28.73 -11.60
N MET A 430 -14.76 -29.59 -12.21
CA MET A 430 -14.62 -30.99 -11.81
C MET A 430 -14.10 -31.08 -10.38
N SER A 431 -13.20 -30.17 -10.03
CA SER A 431 -12.81 -29.90 -8.65
C SER A 431 -13.94 -29.36 -7.76
N GLN A 432 -15.12 -29.02 -8.27
CA GLN A 432 -16.26 -28.48 -7.52
C GLN A 432 -17.47 -29.44 -7.53
N ASP A 433 -17.74 -30.17 -8.60
CA ASP A 433 -18.88 -31.08 -8.74
C ASP A 433 -18.68 -32.40 -7.99
N ASP A 434 -17.44 -32.94 -7.96
CA ASP A 434 -17.10 -34.06 -7.06
C ASP A 434 -17.39 -33.68 -5.60
N PHE A 435 -17.35 -32.39 -5.26
CA PHE A 435 -17.54 -31.86 -3.92
C PHE A 435 -19.00 -31.69 -3.48
N GLN A 436 -19.98 -32.05 -4.33
CA GLN A 436 -21.41 -31.87 -4.06
C GLN A 436 -22.17 -33.16 -3.71
N SER A 437 -21.52 -34.34 -3.73
CA SER A 437 -22.18 -35.58 -3.29
C SER A 437 -22.36 -35.63 -1.76
N PRO A 438 -23.43 -36.25 -1.21
CA PRO A 438 -23.67 -36.25 0.24
C PRO A 438 -22.49 -36.76 1.09
N PRO A 439 -21.79 -37.87 0.74
CA PRO A 439 -20.62 -38.32 1.51
C PRO A 439 -19.46 -37.32 1.47
N ILE A 440 -19.31 -36.58 0.37
CA ILE A 440 -18.24 -35.60 0.20
C ILE A 440 -18.57 -34.29 0.93
N ILE A 441 -19.84 -33.90 0.98
CA ILE A 441 -20.32 -32.81 1.83
C ILE A 441 -20.12 -33.15 3.31
N GLU A 442 -20.49 -34.36 3.75
CA GLU A 442 -20.26 -34.81 5.13
C GLU A 442 -18.76 -34.78 5.49
N LEU A 443 -17.91 -35.27 4.57
CA LEU A 443 -16.46 -35.21 4.74
C LEU A 443 -15.95 -33.76 4.80
N ARG A 444 -16.46 -32.87 3.94
CA ARG A 444 -16.13 -31.43 3.92
C ARG A 444 -16.48 -30.77 5.25
N GLU A 445 -17.69 -30.99 5.78
CA GLU A 445 -18.12 -30.45 7.07
C GLU A 445 -17.26 -30.96 8.23
N ARG A 446 -16.79 -32.21 8.15
CA ARG A 446 -15.94 -32.84 9.16
C ARG A 446 -14.50 -32.31 9.15
N ILE A 447 -13.97 -31.98 7.97
CA ILE A 447 -12.62 -31.45 7.75
C ILE A 447 -12.56 -29.94 7.98
N GLN A 448 -13.64 -29.21 7.71
CA GLN A 448 -13.69 -27.75 7.79
C GLN A 448 -13.15 -27.17 9.12
N PRO A 449 -13.47 -27.71 10.31
CA PRO A 449 -12.91 -27.22 11.57
C PRO A 449 -11.38 -27.36 11.65
N GLU A 450 -10.82 -28.45 11.11
CA GLU A 450 -9.36 -28.68 11.09
C GLU A 450 -8.66 -27.65 10.19
N ILE A 451 -9.25 -27.36 9.02
CA ILE A 451 -8.73 -26.34 8.08
C ILE A 451 -8.86 -24.94 8.67
N LEU A 452 -9.98 -24.63 9.34
CA LEU A 452 -10.14 -23.36 10.03
C LEU A 452 -9.11 -23.19 11.17
N GLU A 453 -8.79 -24.25 11.90
CA GLU A 453 -7.74 -24.20 12.92
C GLU A 453 -6.36 -23.99 12.28
N LEU A 454 -6.09 -24.59 11.11
CA LEU A 454 -4.85 -24.34 10.35
C LEU A 454 -4.75 -22.88 9.88
N ILE A 455 -5.84 -22.31 9.35
CA ILE A 455 -5.89 -20.89 8.98
C ILE A 455 -5.67 -20.03 10.20
N LYS A 456 -6.32 -20.34 11.32
CA LYS A 456 -6.14 -19.64 12.59
C LYS A 456 -4.69 -19.70 13.06
N GLN A 457 -4.03 -20.85 13.00
CA GLN A 457 -2.60 -20.96 13.30
C GLN A 457 -1.75 -20.09 12.37
N GLN A 458 -2.06 -20.06 11.07
CA GLN A 458 -1.38 -19.18 10.12
C GLN A 458 -1.58 -17.70 10.47
N ARG A 459 -2.81 -17.26 10.82
CA ARG A 459 -3.07 -15.88 11.24
C ARG A 459 -2.29 -15.52 12.50
N LEU A 460 -2.30 -16.41 13.50
CA LEU A 460 -1.54 -16.22 14.73
C LEU A 460 -0.02 -16.16 14.48
N ASN A 461 0.50 -16.98 13.57
CA ASN A 461 1.90 -16.93 13.15
C ASN A 461 2.22 -15.59 12.45
N ARG A 462 1.34 -15.11 11.57
CA ARG A 462 1.49 -13.80 10.92
C ARG A 462 1.44 -12.64 11.92
N LEU A 463 0.56 -12.72 12.92
CA LEU A 463 0.60 -11.77 14.03
C LEU A 463 1.92 -11.87 14.80
N CYS A 464 2.46 -13.08 15.00
CA CYS A 464 3.75 -13.27 15.66
C CYS A 464 4.92 -12.72 14.85
N GLU A 465 4.91 -12.83 13.53
CA GLU A 465 5.87 -12.17 12.64
C GLU A 465 5.76 -10.65 12.73
N GLY A 466 4.51 -10.16 12.77
CA GLY A 466 4.18 -8.75 12.91
C GLY A 466 4.12 -7.99 11.60
N SER A 467 3.57 -6.79 11.67
CA SER A 467 3.40 -5.91 10.52
C SER A 467 3.74 -4.48 10.85
N CYS A 468 4.12 -3.78 9.80
CA CYS A 468 4.43 -2.36 9.80
C CYS A 468 3.19 -1.56 9.40
N PHE A 469 2.87 -0.53 10.16
CA PHE A 469 1.71 0.34 10.00
C PHE A 469 2.16 1.78 9.87
N ARG A 470 1.47 2.57 9.05
CA ARG A 470 1.76 3.99 8.86
C ARG A 470 1.00 4.80 9.91
N LYS A 471 1.67 5.73 10.60
CA LYS A 471 0.97 6.72 11.44
C LYS A 471 0.22 7.72 10.57
N LEU A 472 -1.02 8.02 10.96
CA LEU A 472 -1.79 9.13 10.36
C LEU A 472 -1.16 10.45 10.81
N GLY A 473 -0.29 11.01 9.97
CA GLY A 473 0.32 12.33 10.14
C GLY A 473 0.43 13.05 8.79
N ASN A 474 0.68 14.37 8.82
CA ASN A 474 0.87 15.15 7.59
C ASN A 474 1.91 14.48 6.68
N ARG A 475 1.54 14.33 5.41
CA ARG A 475 2.09 13.51 4.30
C ARG A 475 3.62 13.45 4.08
N ARG A 476 4.47 14.09 4.90
CA ARG A 476 5.91 14.26 4.62
C ARG A 476 6.90 14.15 5.78
N ARG A 477 6.47 14.15 7.05
CA ARG A 477 7.41 13.69 8.08
C ARG A 477 7.76 12.25 7.72
N GLN A 478 9.06 11.90 7.67
CA GLN A 478 9.58 10.53 7.50
C GLN A 478 8.49 9.56 7.87
N GLU A 479 7.94 8.81 6.91
CA GLU A 479 6.74 8.01 7.12
C GLU A 479 6.92 7.25 8.43
N LYS A 480 6.29 7.75 9.52
CA LYS A 480 6.58 7.23 10.84
C LYS A 480 5.82 5.93 10.88
N PHE A 481 6.59 4.88 10.66
CA PHE A 481 6.10 3.54 10.78
C PHE A 481 6.01 3.22 12.25
N TRP A 482 5.05 2.38 12.58
CA TRP A 482 5.07 1.68 13.85
C TRP A 482 4.83 0.22 13.56
N PHE A 483 5.45 -0.63 14.34
CA PHE A 483 5.41 -2.06 14.15
C PHE A 483 4.63 -2.67 15.30
N CYS A 484 3.81 -3.66 14.98
CA CYS A 484 3.12 -4.46 15.99
C CYS A 484 3.34 -5.94 15.69
N ARG A 485 3.66 -6.72 16.73
CA ARG A 485 3.74 -8.18 16.65
C ARG A 485 3.24 -8.84 17.94
N LEU A 486 2.70 -10.03 17.81
CA LEU A 486 2.27 -10.88 18.92
C LEU A 486 3.47 -11.68 19.47
N SER A 487 3.53 -11.84 20.78
CA SER A 487 4.47 -12.76 21.43
C SER A 487 4.18 -14.21 21.01
N LEU A 488 5.20 -15.06 20.90
CA LEU A 488 5.05 -16.48 20.49
C LEU A 488 4.10 -17.31 21.37
N ASN A 489 3.83 -16.89 22.62
CA ASN A 489 2.88 -17.55 23.50
C ASN A 489 1.43 -17.03 23.34
N HIS A 490 1.21 -16.10 22.41
CA HIS A 490 -0.05 -15.42 22.10
C HIS A 490 -0.67 -14.63 23.26
N LYS A 491 0.14 -14.13 24.22
CA LYS A 491 -0.38 -13.43 25.41
C LYS A 491 -0.15 -11.93 25.41
N VAL A 492 0.78 -11.42 24.61
CA VAL A 492 1.17 -10.00 24.63
C VAL A 492 1.35 -9.48 23.20
N LEU A 493 0.66 -8.40 22.85
CA LEU A 493 0.94 -7.61 21.66
C LEU A 493 2.05 -6.61 21.99
N HIS A 494 3.16 -6.71 21.28
CA HIS A 494 4.28 -5.79 21.36
C HIS A 494 4.17 -4.78 20.23
N TYR A 495 4.36 -3.49 20.52
CA TYR A 495 4.40 -2.48 19.48
C TYR A 495 5.37 -1.35 19.81
N GLY A 496 5.68 -0.54 18.80
CA GLY A 496 6.58 0.59 18.95
C GLY A 496 6.81 1.30 17.63
N ASP A 497 7.34 2.52 17.71
CA ASP A 497 7.67 3.33 16.54
C ASP A 497 8.95 2.83 15.86
N LEU A 498 8.97 2.90 14.53
CA LEU A 498 10.14 2.64 13.70
C LEU A 498 10.49 3.88 12.89
N ASP A 499 11.79 4.20 12.84
CA ASP A 499 12.31 5.34 12.06
C ASP A 499 12.39 5.03 10.54
N GLU A 500 12.48 3.75 10.15
CA GLU A 500 12.49 3.28 8.76
C GLU A 500 11.69 1.97 8.60
N SER A 501 11.26 1.64 7.38
CA SER A 501 10.62 0.35 7.09
C SER A 501 11.60 -0.81 7.37
N PRO A 502 11.26 -1.79 8.21
CA PRO A 502 12.21 -2.81 8.62
C PRO A 502 12.56 -3.74 7.45
N GLN A 503 13.87 -3.95 7.22
CA GLN A 503 14.39 -4.93 6.26
C GLN A 503 14.65 -6.26 6.98
N GLY A 504 13.58 -6.94 7.43
CA GLY A 504 13.67 -8.22 8.13
C GLY A 504 12.82 -8.27 9.40
N GLU A 505 13.07 -9.27 10.24
CA GLU A 505 12.35 -9.48 11.48
C GLU A 505 12.71 -8.41 12.53
N VAL A 506 11.71 -7.77 13.13
CA VAL A 506 11.90 -6.73 14.15
C VAL A 506 12.01 -7.39 15.54
N PRO A 507 13.15 -7.27 16.25
CA PRO A 507 13.31 -7.81 17.60
C PRO A 507 12.33 -7.18 18.60
N PHE A 508 11.86 -7.98 19.57
CA PHE A 508 10.96 -7.51 20.64
C PHE A 508 11.54 -6.35 21.46
N GLU A 509 12.86 -6.20 21.50
CA GLU A 509 13.58 -5.17 22.25
C GLU A 509 13.38 -3.76 21.67
N LEU A 510 13.09 -3.65 20.37
CA LEU A 510 12.75 -2.38 19.71
C LEU A 510 11.29 -1.95 19.96
N LEU A 511 10.45 -2.87 20.45
CA LEU A 511 9.02 -2.65 20.66
C LEU A 511 8.77 -2.31 22.14
N SER A 512 8.78 -1.02 22.42
CA SER A 512 8.74 -0.51 23.79
C SER A 512 7.38 -0.75 24.48
N ASP A 513 6.29 -0.83 23.72
CA ASP A 513 4.93 -0.94 24.21
C ASP A 513 4.39 -2.36 24.20
N LYS A 514 3.48 -2.63 25.15
CA LYS A 514 2.89 -3.96 25.37
C LYS A 514 1.44 -3.85 25.79
N ILE A 515 0.57 -4.61 25.13
CA ILE A 515 -0.81 -4.85 25.55
C ILE A 515 -0.96 -6.33 25.85
N HIS A 516 -1.42 -6.66 27.06
CA HIS A 516 -1.79 -8.04 27.36
C HIS A 516 -3.08 -8.39 26.63
N VAL A 517 -3.09 -9.55 25.99
CA VAL A 517 -4.26 -10.03 25.22
C VAL A 517 -5.47 -10.23 26.12
N SER A 518 -5.27 -10.56 27.39
CA SER A 518 -6.33 -10.65 28.41
C SER A 518 -7.07 -9.34 28.64
N ASP A 519 -6.43 -8.21 28.34
CA ASP A 519 -6.96 -6.88 28.63
C ASP A 519 -7.76 -6.35 27.42
N VAL A 520 -7.62 -6.98 26.26
CA VAL A 520 -8.34 -6.61 25.05
C VAL A 520 -9.84 -6.90 25.21
N LYS A 521 -10.66 -5.85 25.15
CA LYS A 521 -12.12 -5.89 25.29
C LYS A 521 -12.82 -6.11 23.96
N SER A 522 -12.38 -5.37 22.93
CA SER A 522 -12.99 -5.43 21.61
C SER A 522 -12.08 -4.91 20.51
N VAL A 523 -12.31 -5.42 19.30
CA VAL A 523 -11.76 -4.86 18.07
C VAL A 523 -12.91 -4.27 17.28
N VAL A 524 -12.76 -3.04 16.80
CA VAL A 524 -13.72 -2.36 15.93
C VAL A 524 -13.06 -1.99 14.61
N THR A 525 -13.85 -1.75 13.57
CA THR A 525 -13.36 -1.46 12.22
C THR A 525 -14.06 -0.25 11.62
N GLY A 526 -13.41 0.38 10.65
CA GLY A 526 -13.90 1.52 9.88
C GLY A 526 -14.43 2.67 10.72
N LYS A 527 -15.67 3.09 10.44
CA LYS A 527 -16.32 4.26 11.08
C LYS A 527 -16.44 4.17 12.60
N ASP A 528 -16.39 2.96 13.15
CA ASP A 528 -16.52 2.75 14.59
C ASP A 528 -15.19 3.01 15.33
N CYS A 529 -14.08 3.12 14.59
CA CYS A 529 -12.78 3.49 15.12
C CYS A 529 -12.77 4.94 15.64
N PRO A 530 -12.25 5.23 16.84
CA PRO A 530 -12.22 6.59 17.40
C PRO A 530 -11.52 7.60 16.49
N HIS A 531 -10.41 7.20 15.89
CA HIS A 531 -9.58 8.01 15.01
C HIS A 531 -10.23 8.31 13.63
N MET A 532 -11.40 7.75 13.34
CA MET A 532 -12.17 7.97 12.11
C MET A 532 -13.42 8.85 12.32
N LYS A 533 -13.70 9.31 13.56
CA LYS A 533 -14.93 10.04 13.90
C LYS A 533 -14.87 11.56 13.64
N GLU A 534 -13.73 12.13 13.24
CA GLU A 534 -13.60 13.58 12.99
C GLU A 534 -14.24 14.02 11.66
N LYS A 535 -14.99 15.14 11.71
CA LYS A 535 -15.80 15.68 10.60
C LYS A 535 -14.99 16.16 9.38
N SER A 536 -13.68 16.37 9.50
CA SER A 536 -12.79 16.78 8.41
C SER A 536 -12.22 15.61 7.60
N ALA A 537 -12.00 14.45 8.21
CA ALA A 537 -11.42 13.26 7.56
C ALA A 537 -12.42 12.50 6.67
N LEU A 538 -13.70 12.54 7.03
CA LEU A 538 -14.79 11.82 6.34
C LEU A 538 -15.06 12.29 4.90
N LYS A 539 -14.56 13.45 4.49
CA LYS A 539 -14.75 13.97 3.11
C LYS A 539 -13.63 13.61 2.14
N GLN A 540 -12.49 13.09 2.60
CA GLN A 540 -11.31 12.96 1.72
C GLN A 540 -10.75 11.55 1.51
N ASN A 541 -11.08 10.52 2.28
CA ASN A 541 -10.53 9.17 1.99
C ASN A 541 -11.44 8.02 2.44
N LYS A 542 -12.41 7.64 1.60
CA LYS A 542 -13.28 6.46 1.80
C LYS A 542 -12.46 5.16 1.95
N GLU A 543 -11.34 5.06 1.24
CA GLU A 543 -10.48 3.88 1.25
C GLU A 543 -9.75 3.66 2.58
N VAL A 544 -9.26 4.73 3.22
CA VAL A 544 -8.60 4.65 4.52
C VAL A 544 -9.57 4.12 5.59
N LEU A 545 -10.84 4.50 5.48
CA LEU A 545 -11.89 4.00 6.36
C LEU A 545 -12.07 2.47 6.23
N GLU A 546 -11.95 1.91 5.03
CA GLU A 546 -12.09 0.47 4.80
C GLU A 546 -10.89 -0.34 5.32
N LEU A 547 -9.76 0.32 5.60
CA LEU A 547 -8.52 -0.28 6.13
C LEU A 547 -8.29 0.00 7.62
N ALA A 548 -9.16 0.79 8.25
CA ALA A 548 -9.02 1.20 9.64
C ALA A 548 -9.59 0.14 10.61
N PHE A 549 -8.85 -0.15 11.68
CA PHE A 549 -9.33 -0.95 12.81
C PHE A 549 -8.73 -0.45 14.13
N SER A 550 -9.34 -0.81 15.27
CA SER A 550 -8.86 -0.36 16.57
C SER A 550 -9.09 -1.41 17.65
N VAL A 551 -8.08 -1.61 18.50
CA VAL A 551 -8.11 -2.53 19.64
C VAL A 551 -8.36 -1.71 20.91
N PHE A 552 -9.47 -1.99 21.58
CA PHE A 552 -9.81 -1.42 22.88
C PHE A 552 -9.30 -2.34 23.97
N TYR A 553 -8.47 -1.83 24.87
CA TYR A 553 -7.91 -2.62 25.98
C TYR A 553 -8.10 -1.93 27.35
N ASP A 554 -8.27 -0.62 27.41
CA ASP A 554 -8.68 0.11 28.63
C ASP A 554 -9.95 0.96 28.35
N PRO A 555 -10.75 1.43 29.34
CA PRO A 555 -11.95 2.23 29.10
C PRO A 555 -11.69 3.47 28.24
N ASP A 556 -10.51 4.08 28.38
CA ASP A 556 -10.14 5.34 27.73
C ASP A 556 -8.96 5.19 26.75
N GLU A 557 -8.40 3.99 26.58
CA GLU A 557 -7.25 3.73 25.71
C GLU A 557 -7.58 2.77 24.56
N THR A 558 -7.09 3.15 23.36
CA THR A 558 -7.26 2.36 22.14
C THR A 558 -5.97 2.35 21.35
N LEU A 559 -5.60 1.19 20.84
CA LEU A 559 -4.55 1.06 19.83
C LEU A 559 -5.19 1.15 18.46
N ASN A 560 -4.90 2.22 17.73
CA ASN A 560 -5.51 2.54 16.44
C ASN A 560 -4.61 2.07 15.29
N PHE A 561 -5.21 1.42 14.30
CA PHE A 561 -4.51 0.87 13.14
C PHE A 561 -5.13 1.37 11.84
N VAL A 562 -4.28 1.61 10.85
CA VAL A 562 -4.65 1.68 9.45
C VAL A 562 -3.76 0.69 8.71
N ALA A 563 -4.37 -0.37 8.18
CA ALA A 563 -3.61 -1.39 7.46
C ALA A 563 -3.00 -0.80 6.18
N PRO A 564 -1.81 -1.24 5.76
CA PRO A 564 -1.19 -0.77 4.53
C PRO A 564 -1.93 -1.23 3.26
N ASN A 565 -2.69 -2.32 3.35
CA ASN A 565 -3.51 -2.85 2.26
C ASN A 565 -4.60 -3.78 2.80
N LYS A 566 -5.53 -4.20 1.93
CA LYS A 566 -6.66 -5.08 2.28
C LYS A 566 -6.20 -6.46 2.79
N TYR A 567 -5.08 -6.99 2.30
CA TYR A 567 -4.56 -8.27 2.78
C TYR A 567 -4.13 -8.19 4.24
N GLU A 568 -3.29 -7.21 4.60
CA GLU A 568 -2.85 -7.00 5.98
C GLU A 568 -4.03 -6.65 6.90
N TYR A 569 -5.01 -5.89 6.40
CA TYR A 569 -6.26 -5.65 7.13
C TYR A 569 -6.97 -6.96 7.50
N CYS A 570 -7.16 -7.86 6.53
CA CYS A 570 -7.79 -9.15 6.77
C CYS A 570 -6.96 -10.03 7.72
N ILE A 571 -5.63 -10.08 7.54
CA ILE A 571 -4.73 -10.85 8.42
C ILE A 571 -4.86 -10.39 9.88
N TRP A 572 -4.82 -9.09 10.11
CA TRP A 572 -4.87 -8.54 11.47
C TRP A 572 -6.25 -8.65 12.11
N THR A 573 -7.31 -8.31 11.38
CA THR A 573 -8.67 -8.39 11.92
C THR A 573 -9.06 -9.84 12.21
N ASP A 574 -8.80 -10.78 11.31
CA ASP A 574 -9.07 -12.20 11.56
C ASP A 574 -8.15 -12.77 12.66
N GLY A 575 -6.86 -12.42 12.65
CA GLY A 575 -5.92 -12.88 13.67
C GLY A 575 -6.33 -12.41 15.07
N LEU A 576 -6.76 -11.16 15.21
CA LEU A 576 -7.26 -10.62 16.47
C LEU A 576 -8.60 -11.26 16.88
N CYS A 577 -9.51 -11.49 15.93
CA CYS A 577 -10.73 -12.24 16.19
C CYS A 577 -10.41 -13.65 16.72
N ALA A 578 -9.54 -14.38 16.03
CA ALA A 578 -9.10 -15.71 16.42
C ALA A 578 -8.44 -15.73 17.81
N LEU A 579 -7.62 -14.73 18.11
CA LEU A 579 -6.96 -14.54 19.40
C LEU A 579 -7.98 -14.32 20.54
N LEU A 580 -9.09 -13.65 20.25
CA LEU A 580 -10.21 -13.40 21.18
C LEU A 580 -11.25 -14.52 21.17
N GLY A 581 -11.03 -15.64 20.47
CA GLY A 581 -12.00 -16.73 20.34
C GLY A 581 -13.26 -16.36 19.56
N ARG A 582 -13.19 -15.34 18.70
CA ARG A 582 -14.25 -14.92 17.79
C ARG A 582 -14.04 -15.52 16.40
N GLU A 583 -15.11 -15.58 15.62
CA GLU A 583 -15.07 -16.10 14.25
C GLU A 583 -14.27 -15.17 13.31
N MET A 584 -13.45 -15.76 12.45
CA MET A 584 -12.71 -15.06 11.39
C MET A 584 -13.63 -14.89 10.18
N SER A 585 -13.99 -13.65 9.84
CA SER A 585 -15.07 -13.37 8.89
C SER A 585 -14.62 -12.64 7.62
N SER A 586 -13.32 -12.38 7.43
CA SER A 586 -12.85 -11.64 6.26
C SER A 586 -13.01 -12.43 4.95
N ASP A 587 -13.00 -11.70 3.82
CA ASP A 587 -13.00 -12.31 2.48
C ASP A 587 -11.77 -13.22 2.27
N LEU A 588 -10.62 -12.89 2.89
CA LEU A 588 -9.39 -13.68 2.80
C LEU A 588 -9.55 -15.04 3.49
N THR A 589 -10.14 -15.08 4.68
CA THR A 589 -10.38 -16.36 5.37
C THR A 589 -11.36 -17.23 4.62
N ARG A 590 -12.40 -16.66 4.01
CA ARG A 590 -13.31 -17.45 3.14
C ARG A 590 -12.57 -18.02 1.93
N SER A 591 -11.71 -17.23 1.29
CA SER A 591 -10.89 -17.66 0.16
C SER A 591 -9.89 -18.75 0.54
N ASP A 592 -9.17 -18.59 1.65
CA ASP A 592 -8.20 -19.56 2.15
C ASP A 592 -8.89 -20.86 2.55
N LEU A 593 -10.05 -20.77 3.22
CA LEU A 593 -10.85 -21.94 3.60
C LEU A 593 -11.26 -22.72 2.36
N ASP A 594 -11.82 -22.05 1.35
CA ASP A 594 -12.23 -22.72 0.11
C ASP A 594 -11.02 -23.32 -0.61
N THR A 595 -9.89 -22.62 -0.66
CA THR A 595 -8.68 -23.14 -1.32
C THR A 595 -8.13 -24.38 -0.61
N LEU A 596 -7.93 -24.31 0.70
CA LEU A 596 -7.33 -25.38 1.50
C LEU A 596 -8.26 -26.58 1.62
N ILE A 597 -9.56 -26.36 1.79
CA ILE A 597 -10.53 -27.45 1.81
C ILE A 597 -10.57 -28.13 0.43
N ASN A 598 -10.51 -27.37 -0.67
CA ASN A 598 -10.45 -27.93 -2.01
C ASN A 598 -9.18 -28.77 -2.23
N MET A 599 -8.04 -28.36 -1.65
CA MET A 599 -6.79 -29.14 -1.72
C MET A 599 -6.85 -30.41 -0.85
N GLU A 600 -7.25 -30.30 0.41
CA GLU A 600 -7.32 -31.45 1.34
C GLU A 600 -8.31 -32.51 0.84
N MET A 601 -9.48 -32.08 0.37
CA MET A 601 -10.47 -32.98 -0.19
C MET A 601 -9.94 -33.69 -1.45
N LYS A 602 -9.22 -33.00 -2.35
CA LYS A 602 -8.54 -33.67 -3.47
C LYS A 602 -7.58 -34.74 -2.98
N LEU A 603 -6.77 -34.45 -1.96
CA LEU A 603 -5.84 -35.44 -1.39
C LEU A 603 -6.57 -36.66 -0.82
N ARG A 604 -7.67 -36.47 -0.08
CA ARG A 604 -8.48 -37.56 0.48
C ARG A 604 -9.19 -38.39 -0.60
N LEU A 605 -9.49 -37.79 -1.74
CA LEU A 605 -10.18 -38.43 -2.87
C LEU A 605 -9.21 -39.04 -3.90
N LEU A 606 -7.89 -38.84 -3.78
CA LEU A 606 -6.88 -39.41 -4.68
C LEU A 606 -7.01 -40.93 -4.82
N ASP A 607 -7.18 -41.64 -3.70
CA ASP A 607 -7.31 -43.11 -3.70
C ASP A 607 -8.65 -43.59 -4.31
N LEU A 608 -9.59 -42.67 -4.53
CA LEU A 608 -10.90 -42.91 -5.12
C LEU A 608 -10.98 -42.40 -6.57
N GLU A 609 -9.86 -41.98 -7.17
CA GLU A 609 -9.83 -41.57 -8.58
C GLU A 609 -10.35 -42.70 -9.49
N ASN A 610 -11.40 -42.40 -10.26
CA ASN A 610 -12.14 -43.33 -11.13
C ASN A 610 -13.02 -44.37 -10.42
N ILE A 611 -13.24 -44.26 -9.10
CA ILE A 611 -14.19 -45.07 -8.35
C ILE A 611 -15.49 -44.28 -8.18
N THR A 612 -16.62 -44.86 -8.57
CA THR A 612 -17.94 -44.23 -8.36
C THR A 612 -18.26 -44.21 -6.86
N ILE A 613 -18.37 -43.02 -6.28
CA ILE A 613 -18.70 -42.85 -4.87
C ILE A 613 -20.21 -43.04 -4.70
N PRO A 614 -20.64 -44.03 -3.87
CA PRO A 614 -22.06 -44.31 -3.70
C PRO A 614 -22.75 -43.20 -2.90
N GLU A 615 -23.96 -42.79 -3.30
CA GLU A 615 -24.74 -41.75 -2.60
C GLU A 615 -25.11 -42.15 -1.17
N ALA A 616 -25.24 -43.45 -0.90
CA ALA A 616 -25.49 -44.01 0.43
C ALA A 616 -24.36 -44.98 0.82
N PRO A 617 -23.84 -44.90 2.06
CA PRO A 617 -22.79 -45.80 2.52
C PRO A 617 -23.30 -47.26 2.51
N PRO A 618 -22.56 -48.22 1.93
CA PRO A 618 -22.95 -49.62 1.99
C PRO A 618 -23.01 -50.11 3.44
N PRO A 619 -23.94 -51.03 3.77
CA PRO A 619 -24.11 -51.48 5.15
C PRO A 619 -22.85 -52.19 5.65
N VAL A 620 -22.41 -51.86 6.87
CA VAL A 620 -21.31 -52.56 7.54
C VAL A 620 -21.75 -54.03 7.75
N PRO A 621 -21.00 -55.02 7.25
CA PRO A 621 -21.33 -56.43 7.48
C PRO A 621 -21.38 -56.76 8.97
N LYS A 622 -22.16 -57.78 9.34
CA LYS A 622 -22.16 -58.27 10.72
C LYS A 622 -20.75 -58.71 11.11
N GLU A 623 -20.37 -58.44 12.36
CA GLU A 623 -19.09 -58.89 12.89
C GLU A 623 -18.90 -60.40 12.67
N PRO A 624 -17.69 -60.85 12.30
CA PRO A 624 -17.42 -62.26 12.17
C PRO A 624 -17.75 -63.00 13.46
N SER A 625 -18.30 -64.21 13.34
CA SER A 625 -18.59 -65.08 14.50
C SER A 625 -17.33 -65.55 15.24
N SER A 626 -16.14 -65.26 14.72
CA SER A 626 -14.84 -65.61 15.29
C SER A 626 -13.80 -64.54 14.93
N TYR A 627 -13.07 -64.05 15.92
CA TYR A 627 -11.92 -63.14 15.74
C TYR A 627 -10.60 -63.90 15.50
N ASN A 628 -10.68 -65.18 15.08
CA ASN A 628 -9.49 -65.98 14.78
C ASN A 628 -8.99 -65.65 13.36
N PHE A 629 -8.38 -64.48 13.22
CA PHE A 629 -7.84 -64.00 11.95
C PHE A 629 -6.50 -64.70 11.63
N THR A 630 -6.55 -65.86 10.97
CA THR A 630 -5.34 -66.52 10.45
C THR A 630 -5.30 -66.42 8.92
N TYR A 631 -4.51 -65.49 8.38
CA TYR A 631 -3.94 -65.69 7.05
C TYR A 631 -2.80 -66.70 7.23
N ASN A 632 -3.08 -67.98 6.97
CA ASN A 632 -2.04 -69.01 6.93
C ASN A 632 -1.13 -68.74 5.73
N TYR A 633 -0.13 -67.88 5.90
CA TYR A 633 1.06 -67.90 5.06
C TYR A 633 1.84 -69.16 5.45
N THR A 634 1.50 -70.31 4.86
CA THR A 634 2.36 -71.49 4.92
C THR A 634 3.66 -71.17 4.19
N THR A 635 4.65 -70.74 4.96
CA THR A 635 6.06 -70.77 4.59
C THR A 635 6.38 -72.20 4.21
N SER A 636 6.47 -72.47 2.91
CA SER A 636 6.99 -73.73 2.41
C SER A 636 8.49 -73.73 2.65
N GLN A 637 8.91 -74.22 3.82
CA GLN A 637 10.28 -74.65 4.04
C GLN A 637 10.26 -76.08 4.59
N ASP A 638 11.17 -76.86 4.00
CA ASP A 638 11.57 -78.24 4.25
C ASP A 638 10.67 -79.33 3.65
N TYR A 639 11.11 -79.96 2.56
CA TYR A 639 12.08 -81.07 2.64
C TYR A 639 12.86 -81.24 1.31
N PHE A 640 14.19 -81.29 1.44
CA PHE A 640 15.14 -81.86 0.47
C PHE A 640 14.84 -83.35 0.22
N VAL A 641 14.80 -83.77 -1.07
CA VAL A 641 15.71 -84.75 -1.70
C VAL A 641 15.87 -84.38 -3.16
#